data_AF-A0A233SM73-F1
#
_entry.id   AF-A0A233SM73-F1
#
_cell.length_a   1.000
_cell.length_b   1.000
_cell.length_c   1.000
_cell.angle_alpha   90.00
_cell.angle_beta   90.00
_cell.angle_gamma   90.00
#
_symmetry.space_group_name_H-M   'P 1'
#
loop_
_entity.id
_entity.type
_entity.pdbx_description
1 polymer ?
#
loop_
_entity_poly.entity_id
_entity_poly.type
_entity_poly.pdbx_seq_one_letter_code
_entity_poly.pdbx_strand_id
1 'polypeptide(L)'
;MPTQGRRIAIIGGGPGGLYAAALLKRLDPSREVTLWERNAPDDTFGFGVVLSDETLGGIEHADPVVYAALQKDFTRWDDIDIVHRGTRHTSGGHGFAALGRKRLLQILHDRCRTLGVDIRFRTEAPNPDHLSATHDLLIAADGVHSTTRQTYADVFRPHVTEHHCRYIWLATDFAFDAFRFEIAETEHGVMQLHGYPYAPDASTVIIEMREEVWRAAGFDEATPQESIERCTKIFAEALRGRPLRSNKSTWTTFRTVVNDRWSHGNVVLLGDAAHTAHFSIGSGTKLAVEDALALAACLEEQPDVPRALAAYEEERKPVVASTQRAARASLEWFENLRRHLDQPPRQFAFNLLTRSRRVTHDNLRLRDARFTEAVEREFGCPPGTPPMFTPFRLRGLTLRNRVVVSPMDMYSAVDGVPGDFHLVHLGARALGGAGLVMTEMVCVSEEGRITPGCTGLYTGRQADAWKRITDFVHTQAPGTAIGVQLGHSGRKGSTKLMWEGMDEPLPDGNWPLVAASPLPYKPDSQTPRQLSRAQLTDIREQFSAAAWRAARAGFDLLELHCAHGYLLSGFLSPLTNRRTDAYGGSLEKRLRFPLEVFDAVRGVWPDEKPLTVRISATDWAEGGTTAEDAVEIARAFAAHGADAIDVSTGQVVAEERPEFGRSYQTPFADRIRHEAGVPVIAVGAISSWDDVNSLILAGRTDLCALARPHLYDPHWTLHAAAEQGYDGPGITWPAPYRAGSRRPQTGRTDAPKPRLTLGG
;
A
#
# COMPACT_ATOMS: atom_id res chain seq x y z
N MET A 1 -21.68 32.52 28.50
CA MET A 1 -21.12 31.57 27.53
C MET A 1 -21.29 32.18 26.15
N PRO A 2 -20.23 32.37 25.36
CA PRO A 2 -20.36 33.02 24.06
C PRO A 2 -21.17 32.13 23.12
N THR A 3 -22.18 32.73 22.50
CA THR A 3 -23.11 32.13 21.54
C THR A 3 -22.37 31.68 20.28
N GLN A 4 -22.07 30.40 20.14
CA GLN A 4 -21.50 29.88 18.90
C GLN A 4 -22.57 29.64 17.84
N GLY A 5 -22.32 30.15 16.63
CA GLY A 5 -22.92 29.61 15.41
C GLY A 5 -24.44 29.70 15.34
N ARG A 6 -25.05 30.85 15.66
CA ARG A 6 -26.52 30.95 15.61
C ARG A 6 -27.04 30.80 14.20
N ARG A 7 -26.33 31.28 13.16
CA ARG A 7 -26.74 31.12 11.76
C ARG A 7 -25.75 30.25 11.00
N ILE A 8 -26.22 29.13 10.48
CA ILE A 8 -25.40 28.13 9.80
C ILE A 8 -25.94 27.92 8.39
N ALA A 9 -25.06 28.10 7.40
CA ALA A 9 -25.34 27.79 6.01
C ALA A 9 -24.72 26.45 5.63
N ILE A 10 -25.47 25.60 4.94
CA ILE A 10 -24.98 24.31 4.43
C ILE A 10 -25.24 24.24 2.92
N ILE A 11 -24.18 24.01 2.14
CA ILE A 11 -24.28 23.81 0.68
C ILE A 11 -24.18 22.30 0.42
N GLY A 12 -25.24 21.71 -0.15
CA GLY A 12 -25.30 20.30 -0.51
C GLY A 12 -26.15 19.45 0.46
N GLY A 13 -27.16 18.77 -0.09
CA GLY A 13 -28.10 17.88 0.58
C GLY A 13 -27.72 16.40 0.48
N GLY A 14 -26.43 16.08 0.38
CA GLY A 14 -25.94 14.70 0.50
C GLY A 14 -25.99 14.18 1.95
N PRO A 15 -25.64 12.91 2.19
CA PRO A 15 -25.68 12.32 3.53
C PRO A 15 -24.90 13.12 4.59
N GLY A 16 -23.71 13.61 4.25
CA GLY A 16 -22.90 14.43 5.16
C GLY A 16 -23.54 15.77 5.51
N GLY A 17 -24.01 16.53 4.51
CA GLY A 17 -24.64 17.84 4.72
C GLY A 17 -25.95 17.75 5.51
N LEU A 18 -26.83 16.82 5.14
CA LEU A 18 -28.09 16.59 5.88
C LEU A 18 -27.84 16.13 7.31
N TYR A 19 -26.89 15.22 7.51
CA TYR A 19 -26.62 14.73 8.86
C TYR A 19 -25.96 15.79 9.74
N ALA A 20 -25.03 16.59 9.19
CA ALA A 20 -24.50 17.76 9.89
C ALA A 20 -25.62 18.72 10.30
N ALA A 21 -26.56 19.01 9.39
CA ALA A 21 -27.72 19.86 9.68
C ALA A 21 -28.54 19.31 10.86
N ALA A 22 -28.87 18.02 10.84
CA ALA A 22 -29.63 17.35 11.90
C ALA A 22 -28.88 17.36 13.25
N LEU A 23 -27.59 17.01 13.26
CA LEU A 23 -26.78 16.96 14.47
C LEU A 23 -26.67 18.33 15.13
N LEU A 24 -26.31 19.37 14.35
CA LEU A 24 -26.15 20.73 14.86
C LEU A 24 -27.45 21.25 15.48
N LYS A 25 -28.59 20.93 14.87
CA LYS A 25 -29.91 21.32 15.35
C LYS A 25 -30.35 20.56 16.59
N ARG A 26 -29.95 19.30 16.72
CA ARG A 26 -30.21 18.48 17.90
C ARG A 26 -29.39 18.95 19.11
N LEU A 27 -28.15 19.37 18.88
CA LEU A 27 -27.25 19.86 19.92
C LEU A 27 -27.70 21.22 20.48
N ASP A 28 -28.13 22.14 19.60
CA ASP A 28 -28.73 23.42 20.01
C ASP A 28 -29.93 23.77 19.10
N PRO A 29 -31.17 23.59 19.60
CA PRO A 29 -32.39 23.92 18.87
C PRO A 29 -32.54 25.41 18.51
N SER A 30 -31.79 26.30 19.18
CA SER A 30 -31.84 27.75 18.94
C SER A 30 -31.01 28.22 17.74
N ARG A 31 -30.18 27.35 17.17
CA ARG A 31 -29.48 27.62 15.90
C ARG A 31 -30.52 27.90 14.82
N GLU A 32 -30.12 28.52 13.72
CA GLU A 32 -30.83 28.74 12.47
C GLU A 32 -29.98 28.04 11.40
N VAL A 33 -30.53 27.02 10.73
CA VAL A 33 -29.76 26.18 9.80
C VAL A 33 -30.51 26.18 8.48
N THR A 34 -29.86 26.72 7.45
CA THR A 34 -30.39 26.71 6.08
C THR A 34 -29.50 25.83 5.21
N LEU A 35 -30.12 24.88 4.53
CA LEU A 35 -29.45 23.95 3.63
C LEU A 35 -29.96 24.17 2.20
N TRP A 36 -29.04 24.33 1.25
CA TRP A 36 -29.35 24.43 -0.17
C TRP A 36 -29.00 23.13 -0.90
N GLU A 37 -29.96 22.58 -1.64
CA GLU A 37 -29.80 21.43 -2.52
C GLU A 37 -30.29 21.78 -3.93
N ARG A 38 -29.38 21.70 -4.90
CA ARG A 38 -29.68 22.02 -6.31
C ARG A 38 -30.62 21.01 -6.97
N ASN A 39 -30.65 19.78 -6.48
CA ASN A 39 -31.45 18.71 -7.04
C ASN A 39 -32.84 18.61 -6.36
N ALA A 40 -33.71 17.80 -6.95
CA ALA A 40 -34.98 17.44 -6.31
C ALA A 40 -34.75 16.42 -5.17
N PRO A 41 -35.63 16.33 -4.16
CA PRO A 41 -35.46 15.41 -3.03
C PRO A 41 -35.28 13.93 -3.40
N ASP A 42 -35.87 13.51 -4.52
CA ASP A 42 -35.81 12.12 -5.01
C ASP A 42 -34.74 11.91 -6.09
N ASP A 43 -34.02 12.95 -6.49
CA ASP A 43 -33.02 12.90 -7.55
C ASP A 43 -31.68 12.49 -6.94
N THR A 44 -31.33 11.21 -7.09
CA THR A 44 -30.16 10.61 -6.43
C THR A 44 -29.29 9.90 -7.44
N PHE A 45 -27.96 10.04 -7.28
CA PHE A 45 -26.97 9.30 -8.06
C PHE A 45 -26.50 8.07 -7.26
N GLY A 46 -26.52 6.90 -7.89
CA GLY A 46 -26.21 5.62 -7.25
C GLY A 46 -27.40 4.96 -6.55
N PHE A 47 -27.27 3.67 -6.24
CA PHE A 47 -28.39 2.84 -5.78
C PHE A 47 -28.29 2.48 -4.30
N GLY A 48 -27.37 1.59 -3.91
CA GLY A 48 -27.20 1.13 -2.52
C GLY A 48 -25.97 1.73 -1.83
N VAL A 49 -26.09 1.97 -0.53
CA VAL A 49 -24.99 2.40 0.34
C VAL A 49 -24.72 1.31 1.37
N VAL A 50 -23.45 0.92 1.49
CA VAL A 50 -22.97 0.02 2.55
C VAL A 50 -22.54 0.86 3.75
N LEU A 51 -22.98 0.50 4.95
CA LEU A 51 -22.54 1.11 6.21
C LEU A 51 -21.92 0.03 7.10
N SER A 52 -20.76 0.32 7.68
CA SER A 52 -20.12 -0.60 8.64
C SER A 52 -20.74 -0.49 10.02
N ASP A 53 -20.70 -1.56 10.81
CA ASP A 53 -21.21 -1.60 12.18
C ASP A 53 -20.63 -0.49 13.08
N GLU A 54 -19.37 -0.13 12.92
CA GLU A 54 -18.73 0.99 13.63
C GLU A 54 -19.43 2.33 13.37
N THR A 55 -19.69 2.65 12.11
CA THR A 55 -20.43 3.86 11.70
C THR A 55 -21.84 3.84 12.26
N LEU A 56 -22.47 2.66 12.26
CA LEU A 56 -23.80 2.46 12.81
C LEU A 56 -23.83 2.70 14.32
N GLY A 57 -22.82 2.25 15.07
CA GLY A 57 -22.68 2.55 16.51
C GLY A 57 -22.48 4.04 16.80
N GLY A 58 -21.71 4.74 15.96
CA GLY A 58 -21.56 6.20 16.07
C GLY A 58 -22.88 6.95 15.84
N ILE A 59 -23.66 6.53 14.84
CA ILE A 59 -25.00 7.07 14.58
C ILE A 59 -25.95 6.71 15.73
N GLU A 60 -25.88 5.52 16.30
CA GLU A 60 -26.71 5.10 17.44
C GLU A 60 -26.50 6.01 18.66
N HIS A 61 -25.24 6.27 19.01
CA HIS A 61 -24.92 7.14 20.14
C HIS A 61 -25.35 8.59 19.89
N ALA A 62 -25.11 9.10 18.68
CA ALA A 62 -25.44 10.47 18.35
C ALA A 62 -26.94 10.65 18.12
N ASP A 63 -27.56 9.94 17.18
CA ASP A 63 -28.97 10.10 16.84
C ASP A 63 -29.71 8.74 16.81
N PRO A 64 -30.20 8.26 17.97
CA PRO A 64 -30.93 7.01 18.08
C PRO A 64 -32.15 6.91 17.16
N VAL A 65 -32.77 8.05 16.81
CA VAL A 65 -33.94 8.09 15.93
C VAL A 65 -33.56 7.76 14.50
N VAL A 66 -32.48 8.36 14.00
CA VAL A 66 -31.94 8.05 12.68
C VAL A 66 -31.46 6.60 12.65
N TYR A 67 -30.73 6.16 13.67
CA TYR A 67 -30.27 4.77 13.76
C TYR A 67 -31.41 3.76 13.70
N ALA A 68 -32.46 3.93 14.52
CA ALA A 68 -33.62 3.05 14.53
C ALA A 68 -34.39 3.05 13.20
N ALA A 69 -34.38 4.18 12.46
CA ALA A 69 -34.96 4.24 11.12
C ALA A 69 -34.11 3.48 10.10
N LEU A 70 -32.78 3.66 10.13
CA LEU A 70 -31.85 2.95 9.24
C LEU A 70 -31.90 1.43 9.46
N GLN A 71 -31.94 0.98 10.71
CA GLN A 71 -31.96 -0.44 11.06
C GLN A 71 -33.14 -1.21 10.46
N LYS A 72 -34.30 -0.57 10.30
CA LYS A 72 -35.51 -1.19 9.75
C LYS A 72 -35.39 -1.51 8.26
N ASP A 73 -34.55 -0.78 7.55
CA ASP A 73 -34.42 -0.84 6.09
C ASP A 73 -33.12 -1.54 5.64
N PHE A 74 -32.28 -2.05 6.56
CA PHE A 74 -31.05 -2.74 6.19
C PHE A 74 -31.30 -4.11 5.57
N THR A 75 -30.68 -4.32 4.42
CA THR A 75 -30.40 -5.65 3.88
C THR A 75 -29.03 -6.09 4.38
N ARG A 76 -28.96 -7.28 4.99
CA ARG A 76 -27.73 -7.84 5.53
C ARG A 76 -27.35 -9.11 4.79
N TRP A 77 -26.05 -9.30 4.59
CA TRP A 77 -25.47 -10.51 4.04
C TRP A 77 -24.04 -10.66 4.57
N ASP A 78 -23.46 -11.83 4.38
CA ASP A 78 -22.14 -12.15 4.95
C ASP A 78 -21.12 -12.53 3.87
N ASP A 79 -21.58 -13.20 2.82
CA ASP A 79 -20.73 -13.80 1.81
C ASP A 79 -20.21 -12.80 0.77
N ILE A 80 -19.00 -13.07 0.28
CA ILE A 80 -18.44 -12.51 -0.94
C ILE A 80 -18.22 -13.65 -1.93
N ASP A 81 -18.88 -13.58 -3.09
CA ASP A 81 -18.66 -14.44 -4.24
C ASP A 81 -17.64 -13.78 -5.20
N ILE A 82 -16.59 -14.51 -5.55
CA ILE A 82 -15.62 -14.14 -6.57
C ILE A 82 -15.74 -15.14 -7.72
N VAL A 83 -16.08 -14.66 -8.90
CA VAL A 83 -16.24 -15.48 -10.11
C VAL A 83 -15.21 -15.06 -11.15
N HIS A 84 -14.38 -16.02 -11.55
CA HIS A 84 -13.34 -15.84 -12.56
C HIS A 84 -13.18 -17.13 -13.36
N ARG A 85 -13.18 -17.03 -14.70
CA ARG A 85 -13.11 -18.17 -15.65
C ARG A 85 -14.08 -19.31 -15.31
N GLY A 86 -15.33 -18.94 -15.00
CA GLY A 86 -16.41 -19.89 -14.66
C GLY A 86 -16.26 -20.59 -13.30
N THR A 87 -15.21 -20.28 -12.53
CA THR A 87 -15.03 -20.80 -11.17
C THR A 87 -15.50 -19.79 -10.16
N ARG A 88 -16.40 -20.21 -9.26
CA ARG A 88 -16.89 -19.40 -8.15
C ARG A 88 -16.22 -19.81 -6.83
N HIS A 89 -15.67 -18.84 -6.14
CA HIS A 89 -15.18 -18.97 -4.77
C HIS A 89 -15.97 -18.06 -3.84
N THR A 90 -16.43 -18.61 -2.73
CA THR A 90 -17.16 -17.87 -1.70
C THR A 90 -16.28 -17.72 -0.47
N SER A 91 -16.22 -16.53 0.09
CA SER A 91 -15.62 -16.23 1.40
C SER A 91 -16.70 -15.63 2.30
N GLY A 92 -16.92 -16.23 3.46
CA GLY A 92 -17.92 -15.77 4.45
C GLY A 92 -17.32 -14.93 5.58
N GLY A 93 -18.15 -14.64 6.59
CA GLY A 93 -17.77 -13.95 7.82
C GLY A 93 -17.43 -12.47 7.68
N HIS A 94 -17.77 -11.83 6.57
CA HIS A 94 -17.43 -10.43 6.33
C HIS A 94 -18.39 -9.44 6.99
N GLY A 95 -19.66 -9.81 7.17
CA GLY A 95 -20.72 -8.99 7.77
C GLY A 95 -20.95 -7.66 7.05
N PHE A 96 -21.97 -7.59 6.20
CA PHE A 96 -22.35 -6.37 5.50
C PHE A 96 -23.79 -5.95 5.78
N ALA A 97 -24.01 -4.64 5.77
CA ALA A 97 -25.33 -4.04 5.80
C ALA A 97 -25.41 -2.93 4.75
N ALA A 98 -26.47 -2.93 3.95
CA ALA A 98 -26.75 -1.86 3.00
C ALA A 98 -28.22 -1.47 2.98
N LEU A 99 -28.47 -0.25 2.51
CA LEU A 99 -29.80 0.26 2.24
C LEU A 99 -29.80 1.09 0.96
N GLY A 100 -30.99 1.31 0.39
CA GLY A 100 -31.14 2.21 -0.75
C GLY A 100 -30.75 3.66 -0.40
N ARG A 101 -29.92 4.28 -1.24
CA ARG A 101 -29.47 5.68 -1.10
C ARG A 101 -30.65 6.65 -1.04
N LYS A 102 -31.65 6.45 -1.90
CA LYS A 102 -32.89 7.23 -1.87
C LYS A 102 -33.56 7.16 -0.50
N ARG A 103 -33.63 5.95 0.10
CA ARG A 103 -34.23 5.74 1.41
C ARG A 103 -33.42 6.40 2.52
N LEU A 104 -32.09 6.29 2.48
CA LEU A 104 -31.19 7.00 3.40
C LEU A 104 -31.46 8.52 3.39
N LEU A 105 -31.53 9.14 2.21
CA LEU A 105 -31.80 10.56 2.12
C LEU A 105 -33.20 10.92 2.62
N GLN A 106 -34.22 10.11 2.34
CA GLN A 106 -35.56 10.33 2.89
C GLN A 106 -35.58 10.35 4.42
N ILE A 107 -34.90 9.40 5.06
CA ILE A 107 -34.76 9.35 6.53
C ILE A 107 -34.10 10.64 7.05
N LEU A 108 -33.02 11.09 6.41
CA LEU A 108 -32.32 12.31 6.81
C LEU A 108 -33.13 13.59 6.52
N HIS A 109 -33.87 13.65 5.42
CA HIS A 109 -34.79 14.75 5.11
C HIS A 109 -35.88 14.87 6.17
N ASP A 110 -36.51 13.74 6.53
CA ASP A 110 -37.56 13.72 7.53
C ASP A 110 -37.01 14.12 8.90
N ARG A 111 -35.82 13.63 9.26
CA ARG A 111 -35.14 14.05 10.49
C ARG A 111 -34.86 15.54 10.53
N CYS A 112 -34.33 16.12 9.47
CA CYS A 112 -34.04 17.55 9.37
C CYS A 112 -35.32 18.40 9.48
N ARG A 113 -36.42 17.98 8.82
CA ARG A 113 -37.72 18.66 8.92
C ARG A 113 -38.28 18.64 10.33
N THR A 114 -38.24 17.48 11.02
CA THR A 114 -38.70 17.36 12.41
C THR A 114 -37.92 18.26 13.35
N LEU A 115 -36.63 18.51 13.07
CA LEU A 115 -35.77 19.39 13.87
C LEU A 115 -35.85 20.87 13.46
N GLY A 116 -36.65 21.22 12.45
CA GLY A 116 -36.82 22.61 12.00
C GLY A 116 -35.66 23.17 11.17
N VAL A 117 -34.96 22.33 10.41
CA VAL A 117 -33.98 22.78 9.41
C VAL A 117 -34.70 23.35 8.19
N ASP A 118 -34.27 24.52 7.69
CA ASP A 118 -34.77 25.11 6.44
C ASP A 118 -34.06 24.47 5.24
N ILE A 119 -34.71 23.49 4.59
CA ILE A 119 -34.15 22.78 3.43
C ILE A 119 -34.74 23.33 2.13
N ARG A 120 -33.87 23.88 1.27
CA ARG A 120 -34.22 24.50 -0.01
C ARG A 120 -33.80 23.60 -1.17
N PHE A 121 -34.72 22.79 -1.67
CA PHE A 121 -34.50 21.94 -2.84
C PHE A 121 -34.62 22.73 -4.15
N ARG A 122 -34.07 22.18 -5.23
CA ARG A 122 -34.07 22.80 -6.57
C ARG A 122 -33.56 24.25 -6.56
N THR A 123 -32.66 24.55 -5.62
CA THR A 123 -32.19 25.90 -5.36
C THR A 123 -30.68 25.88 -5.32
N GLU A 124 -30.05 26.61 -6.25
CA GLU A 124 -28.60 26.82 -6.19
C GLU A 124 -28.26 27.66 -4.95
N ALA A 125 -27.16 27.29 -4.29
CA ALA A 125 -26.68 28.06 -3.15
C ALA A 125 -26.21 29.46 -3.60
N PRO A 126 -26.41 30.50 -2.78
CA PRO A 126 -25.74 31.77 -2.98
C PRO A 126 -24.22 31.62 -3.00
N ASN A 127 -23.52 32.64 -3.51
CA ASN A 127 -22.06 32.63 -3.58
C ASN A 127 -21.45 32.36 -2.17
N PRO A 128 -20.43 31.48 -2.06
CA PRO A 128 -19.78 31.16 -0.78
C PRO A 128 -19.26 32.37 0.00
N ASP A 129 -18.80 33.44 -0.65
CA ASP A 129 -18.34 34.69 0.00
C ASP A 129 -19.51 35.42 0.67
N HIS A 130 -20.68 35.41 0.02
CA HIS A 130 -21.88 36.01 0.61
C HIS A 130 -22.37 35.21 1.80
N LEU A 131 -22.38 33.88 1.69
CA LEU A 131 -22.80 33.00 2.77
C LEU A 131 -21.85 33.09 3.98
N SER A 132 -20.53 33.09 3.76
CA SER A 132 -19.54 33.22 4.83
C SER A 132 -19.61 34.56 5.55
N ALA A 133 -19.94 35.65 4.84
CA ALA A 133 -20.11 36.97 5.45
C ALA A 133 -21.43 37.15 6.22
N THR A 134 -22.48 36.41 5.85
CA THR A 134 -23.83 36.56 6.43
C THR A 134 -24.17 35.53 7.50
N HIS A 135 -23.42 34.43 7.59
CA HIS A 135 -23.62 33.34 8.53
C HIS A 135 -22.41 33.20 9.45
N ASP A 136 -22.63 32.61 10.62
CA ASP A 136 -21.58 32.38 11.60
C ASP A 136 -20.72 31.15 11.24
N LEU A 137 -21.26 30.23 10.45
CA LEU A 137 -20.60 29.03 9.94
C LEU A 137 -21.14 28.66 8.55
N LEU A 138 -20.25 28.35 7.61
CA LEU A 138 -20.57 27.80 6.30
C LEU A 138 -19.99 26.39 6.16
N ILE A 139 -20.84 25.39 5.96
CA ILE A 139 -20.46 24.00 5.70
C ILE A 139 -20.66 23.70 4.22
N ALA A 140 -19.58 23.44 3.50
CA ALA A 140 -19.59 23.03 2.11
C ALA A 140 -19.54 21.51 1.99
N ALA A 141 -20.70 20.90 1.76
CA ALA A 141 -20.91 19.48 1.51
C ALA A 141 -21.40 19.25 0.05
N ASP A 142 -20.94 20.10 -0.87
CA ASP A 142 -21.36 20.20 -2.28
C ASP A 142 -20.65 19.21 -3.23
N GLY A 143 -19.95 18.24 -2.64
CA GLY A 143 -19.46 17.03 -3.31
C GLY A 143 -18.17 17.20 -4.11
N VAL A 144 -17.88 16.18 -4.93
CA VAL A 144 -16.60 16.10 -5.68
C VAL A 144 -16.39 17.26 -6.66
N HIS A 145 -17.46 17.95 -7.09
CA HIS A 145 -17.42 19.14 -7.94
C HIS A 145 -17.66 20.44 -7.15
N SER A 146 -17.31 20.45 -5.85
CA SER A 146 -17.49 21.59 -4.95
C SER A 146 -17.06 22.91 -5.57
N THR A 147 -18.01 23.84 -5.68
CA THR A 147 -17.74 25.21 -6.13
C THR A 147 -17.07 26.00 -5.02
N THR A 148 -17.43 25.73 -3.75
CA THR A 148 -16.79 26.34 -2.59
C THR A 148 -15.29 26.04 -2.54
N ARG A 149 -14.91 24.78 -2.79
CA ARG A 149 -13.49 24.39 -2.84
C ARG A 149 -12.74 25.12 -3.96
N GLN A 150 -13.40 25.34 -5.11
CA GLN A 150 -12.81 26.08 -6.22
C GLN A 150 -12.68 27.57 -5.92
N THR A 151 -13.68 28.19 -5.28
CA THR A 151 -13.65 29.61 -4.89
C THR A 151 -12.48 29.92 -3.96
N TYR A 152 -12.20 29.05 -2.99
CA TYR A 152 -11.10 29.24 -2.02
C TYR A 152 -9.90 28.30 -2.30
N ALA A 153 -9.63 27.99 -3.57
CA ALA A 153 -8.58 27.04 -3.96
C ALA A 153 -7.18 27.44 -3.46
N ASP A 154 -6.87 28.74 -3.39
CA ASP A 154 -5.59 29.24 -2.87
C ASP A 154 -5.36 28.89 -1.39
N VAL A 155 -6.44 28.69 -0.63
CA VAL A 155 -6.41 28.30 0.78
C VAL A 155 -6.46 26.78 0.95
N PHE A 156 -7.42 26.12 0.30
CA PHE A 156 -7.62 24.68 0.46
C PHE A 156 -6.55 23.85 -0.25
N ARG A 157 -5.95 24.39 -1.32
CA ARG A 157 -4.95 23.74 -2.18
C ARG A 157 -5.37 22.34 -2.60
N PRO A 158 -6.45 22.22 -3.40
CA PRO A 158 -6.96 20.94 -3.84
C PRO A 158 -6.00 20.25 -4.81
N HIS A 159 -5.71 18.99 -4.54
CA HIS A 159 -5.09 18.05 -5.45
C HIS A 159 -6.16 17.08 -5.95
N VAL A 160 -6.44 17.11 -7.24
CA VAL A 160 -7.45 16.25 -7.88
C VAL A 160 -6.76 15.34 -8.88
N THR A 161 -6.89 14.03 -8.67
CA THR A 161 -6.32 13.00 -9.56
C THR A 161 -7.46 12.25 -10.24
N GLU A 162 -7.45 12.25 -11.58
CA GLU A 162 -8.31 11.39 -12.40
C GLU A 162 -7.62 10.05 -12.63
N HIS A 163 -8.41 8.98 -12.59
CA HIS A 163 -7.92 7.60 -12.66
C HIS A 163 -8.24 6.95 -14.02
N HIS A 164 -7.65 5.79 -14.29
CA HIS A 164 -7.61 5.18 -15.62
C HIS A 164 -8.83 4.30 -15.95
N CYS A 165 -9.65 3.97 -14.95
CA CYS A 165 -10.88 3.21 -15.15
C CYS A 165 -12.09 4.11 -15.44
N ARG A 166 -12.95 3.63 -16.35
CA ARG A 166 -14.32 4.10 -16.54
C ARG A 166 -15.26 3.17 -15.78
N TYR A 167 -16.25 3.74 -15.10
CA TYR A 167 -17.27 2.96 -14.40
C TYR A 167 -18.68 3.54 -14.58
N ILE A 168 -19.69 2.69 -14.38
CA ILE A 168 -21.11 3.04 -14.41
C ILE A 168 -21.86 2.36 -13.25
N TRP A 169 -22.73 3.11 -12.56
CA TRP A 169 -23.64 2.60 -11.52
C TRP A 169 -24.99 2.22 -12.11
N LEU A 170 -25.41 0.97 -11.90
CA LEU A 170 -26.66 0.37 -12.37
C LEU A 170 -27.32 -0.41 -11.21
N ALA A 171 -28.49 -0.99 -11.46
CA ALA A 171 -29.16 -1.86 -10.51
C ALA A 171 -29.84 -3.05 -11.17
N THR A 172 -30.08 -4.09 -10.38
CA THR A 172 -30.94 -5.22 -10.73
C THR A 172 -32.27 -5.15 -9.99
N ASP A 173 -33.24 -5.89 -10.49
CA ASP A 173 -34.55 -6.10 -9.88
C ASP A 173 -34.64 -7.43 -9.11
N PHE A 174 -33.50 -7.83 -8.57
CA PHE A 174 -33.36 -8.91 -7.61
C PHE A 174 -32.20 -8.64 -6.66
N ALA A 175 -32.25 -9.22 -5.47
CA ALA A 175 -31.13 -9.25 -4.55
C ALA A 175 -30.13 -10.35 -4.96
N PHE A 176 -28.84 -10.00 -5.01
CA PHE A 176 -27.77 -11.00 -4.94
C PHE A 176 -27.73 -11.60 -3.53
N ASP A 177 -27.40 -12.89 -3.46
CA ASP A 177 -27.29 -13.60 -2.18
C ASP A 177 -25.99 -13.23 -1.43
N ALA A 178 -25.01 -12.66 -2.13
CA ALA A 178 -23.69 -12.29 -1.65
C ALA A 178 -23.20 -10.98 -2.32
N PHE A 179 -22.14 -10.36 -1.77
CA PHE A 179 -21.38 -9.39 -2.56
C PHE A 179 -20.69 -10.14 -3.68
N ARG A 180 -20.90 -9.75 -4.94
CA ARG A 180 -20.37 -10.46 -6.10
C ARG A 180 -19.31 -9.65 -6.83
N PHE A 181 -18.13 -10.23 -6.99
CA PHE A 181 -17.14 -9.83 -7.99
C PHE A 181 -17.23 -10.80 -9.16
N GLU A 182 -17.52 -10.29 -10.36
CA GLU A 182 -17.55 -11.08 -11.59
C GLU A 182 -16.53 -10.52 -12.57
N ILE A 183 -15.60 -11.36 -13.03
CA ILE A 183 -14.56 -10.97 -13.98
C ILE A 183 -14.91 -11.51 -15.37
N ALA A 184 -15.06 -10.60 -16.34
CA ALA A 184 -15.29 -10.92 -17.74
C ALA A 184 -14.05 -10.64 -18.58
N GLU A 185 -13.48 -11.68 -19.19
CA GLU A 185 -12.42 -11.57 -20.19
C GLU A 185 -13.07 -11.56 -21.59
N THR A 186 -13.05 -10.40 -22.25
CA THR A 186 -13.66 -10.19 -23.58
C THR A 186 -12.59 -10.00 -24.65
N GLU A 187 -12.97 -10.01 -25.92
CA GLU A 187 -12.07 -9.70 -27.04
C GLU A 187 -11.46 -8.28 -26.97
N HIS A 188 -12.12 -7.36 -26.26
CA HIS A 188 -11.66 -5.98 -26.06
C HIS A 188 -10.76 -5.80 -24.83
N GLY A 189 -10.70 -6.81 -23.95
CA GLY A 189 -9.99 -6.75 -22.68
C GLY A 189 -10.87 -7.13 -21.49
N VAL A 190 -10.41 -6.75 -20.30
CA VAL A 190 -10.98 -7.20 -19.02
C VAL A 190 -12.00 -6.20 -18.51
N MET A 191 -13.16 -6.71 -18.13
CA MET A 191 -14.25 -5.94 -17.50
C MET A 191 -14.62 -6.61 -16.18
N GLN A 192 -15.10 -5.82 -15.23
CA GLN A 192 -15.52 -6.34 -13.93
C GLN A 192 -16.86 -5.79 -13.49
N LEU A 193 -17.63 -6.63 -12.81
CA LEU A 193 -18.88 -6.27 -12.17
C LEU A 193 -18.76 -6.44 -10.66
N HIS A 194 -19.17 -5.41 -9.92
CA HIS A 194 -19.36 -5.42 -8.47
C HIS A 194 -20.85 -5.36 -8.16
N GLY A 195 -21.41 -6.43 -7.62
CA GLY A 195 -22.83 -6.56 -7.29
C GLY A 195 -23.04 -6.66 -5.78
N TYR A 196 -24.01 -5.94 -5.21
CA TYR A 196 -24.40 -6.15 -3.81
C TYR A 196 -25.85 -5.75 -3.54
N PRO A 197 -26.59 -6.50 -2.70
CA PRO A 197 -27.98 -6.20 -2.41
C PRO A 197 -28.10 -4.93 -1.57
N TYR A 198 -29.16 -4.15 -1.78
CA TYR A 198 -29.49 -2.99 -0.93
C TYR A 198 -30.97 -2.94 -0.51
N ALA A 199 -31.77 -3.83 -1.08
CA ALA A 199 -33.15 -4.10 -0.70
C ALA A 199 -33.41 -5.62 -0.88
N PRO A 200 -34.48 -6.18 -0.29
CA PRO A 200 -34.81 -7.60 -0.43
C PRO A 200 -35.02 -8.06 -1.88
N ASP A 201 -35.33 -7.13 -2.78
CA ASP A 201 -35.66 -7.37 -4.19
C ASP A 201 -34.78 -6.58 -5.17
N ALA A 202 -33.68 -5.96 -4.71
CA ALA A 202 -32.83 -5.15 -5.58
C ALA A 202 -31.35 -5.10 -5.15
N SER A 203 -30.46 -4.98 -6.14
CA SER A 203 -29.02 -4.86 -5.93
C SER A 203 -28.40 -3.72 -6.72
N THR A 204 -27.32 -3.18 -6.19
CA THR A 204 -26.43 -2.29 -6.92
C THR A 204 -25.54 -3.14 -7.81
N VAL A 205 -25.29 -2.64 -9.02
CA VAL A 205 -24.32 -3.20 -9.95
C VAL A 205 -23.39 -2.07 -10.39
N ILE A 206 -22.09 -2.23 -10.18
CA ILE A 206 -21.06 -1.33 -10.69
C ILE A 206 -20.30 -2.10 -11.77
N ILE A 207 -20.23 -1.55 -12.97
CA ILE A 207 -19.38 -2.11 -14.01
C ILE A 207 -18.21 -1.17 -14.21
N GLU A 208 -17.01 -1.72 -14.23
CA GLU A 208 -15.76 -0.98 -14.32
C GLU A 208 -14.81 -1.65 -15.32
N MET A 209 -14.04 -0.84 -16.04
CA MET A 209 -12.98 -1.31 -16.92
C MET A 209 -11.99 -0.18 -17.22
N ARG A 210 -10.79 -0.55 -17.65
CA ARG A 210 -9.77 0.38 -18.16
C ARG A 210 -10.32 1.20 -19.35
N GLU A 211 -9.95 2.48 -19.44
CA GLU A 211 -10.46 3.38 -20.48
C GLU A 211 -10.21 2.86 -21.90
N GLU A 212 -9.06 2.25 -22.17
CA GLU A 212 -8.79 1.66 -23.49
C GLU A 212 -9.70 0.47 -23.82
N VAL A 213 -10.14 -0.30 -22.81
CA VAL A 213 -11.09 -1.40 -22.99
C VAL A 213 -12.49 -0.84 -23.24
N TRP A 214 -12.85 0.22 -22.51
CA TRP A 214 -14.11 0.94 -22.68
C TRP A 214 -14.27 1.50 -24.11
N ARG A 215 -13.22 2.15 -24.64
CA ARG A 215 -13.18 2.63 -26.03
C ARG A 215 -13.16 1.48 -27.03
N ALA A 216 -12.35 0.44 -26.81
CA ALA A 216 -12.27 -0.70 -27.73
C ALA A 216 -13.60 -1.47 -27.84
N ALA A 217 -14.40 -1.49 -26.77
CA ALA A 217 -15.75 -2.06 -26.75
C ALA A 217 -16.84 -1.08 -27.27
N GLY A 218 -16.45 0.12 -27.71
CA GLY A 218 -17.32 1.13 -28.32
C GLY A 218 -18.34 1.74 -27.37
N PHE A 219 -18.06 1.80 -26.06
CA PHE A 219 -18.97 2.40 -25.08
C PHE A 219 -18.90 3.94 -25.06
N ASP A 220 -17.88 4.53 -25.64
CA ASP A 220 -17.68 5.97 -25.79
C ASP A 220 -18.64 6.61 -26.80
N GLU A 221 -19.05 5.84 -27.80
CA GLU A 221 -20.03 6.24 -28.80
C GLU A 221 -21.45 5.74 -28.48
N ALA A 222 -21.60 4.86 -27.48
CA ALA A 222 -22.87 4.26 -27.13
C ALA A 222 -23.78 5.22 -26.36
N THR A 223 -25.06 5.21 -26.69
CA THR A 223 -26.09 5.83 -25.84
C THR A 223 -26.14 5.14 -24.46
N PRO A 224 -26.69 5.79 -23.42
CA PRO A 224 -26.85 5.16 -22.11
C PRO A 224 -27.64 3.85 -22.17
N GLN A 225 -28.66 3.76 -23.03
CA GLN A 225 -29.46 2.55 -23.20
C GLN A 225 -28.65 1.41 -23.85
N GLU A 226 -27.92 1.70 -24.93
CA GLU A 226 -27.05 0.72 -25.59
C GLU A 226 -25.95 0.22 -24.65
N SER A 227 -25.38 1.11 -23.81
CA SER A 227 -24.41 0.74 -22.79
C SER A 227 -24.97 -0.29 -21.80
N ILE A 228 -26.21 -0.08 -21.33
CA ILE A 228 -26.90 -0.97 -20.39
C ILE A 228 -27.18 -2.34 -21.04
N GLU A 229 -27.64 -2.35 -22.29
CA GLU A 229 -27.93 -3.58 -23.02
C GLU A 229 -26.66 -4.41 -23.27
N ARG A 230 -25.57 -3.76 -23.68
CA ARG A 230 -24.27 -4.41 -23.85
C ARG A 230 -23.75 -4.98 -22.52
N CYS A 231 -23.81 -4.20 -21.45
CA CYS A 231 -23.45 -4.65 -20.11
C CYS A 231 -24.28 -5.86 -19.66
N THR A 232 -25.59 -5.83 -19.91
CA THR A 232 -26.51 -6.94 -19.61
C THR A 232 -26.10 -8.20 -20.36
N LYS A 233 -25.72 -8.08 -21.63
CA LYS A 233 -25.24 -9.21 -22.45
C LYS A 233 -23.91 -9.77 -21.95
N ILE A 234 -22.95 -8.91 -21.62
CA ILE A 234 -21.61 -9.32 -21.16
C ILE A 234 -21.70 -10.09 -19.84
N PHE A 235 -22.54 -9.62 -18.91
CA PHE A 235 -22.70 -10.21 -17.57
C PHE A 235 -23.98 -11.05 -17.44
N ALA A 236 -24.50 -11.61 -18.53
CA ALA A 236 -25.80 -12.28 -18.56
C ALA A 236 -25.92 -13.42 -17.53
N GLU A 237 -24.85 -14.17 -17.29
CA GLU A 237 -24.80 -15.24 -16.29
C GLU A 237 -24.95 -14.70 -14.87
N ALA A 238 -24.13 -13.72 -14.49
CA ALA A 238 -24.24 -13.04 -13.19
C ALA A 238 -25.62 -12.41 -12.99
N LEU A 239 -26.22 -11.90 -14.06
CA LEU A 239 -27.51 -11.20 -14.04
C LEU A 239 -28.72 -12.12 -14.19
N ARG A 240 -28.53 -13.45 -14.27
CA ARG A 240 -29.61 -14.44 -14.46
C ARG A 240 -30.47 -14.14 -15.71
N GLY A 241 -29.85 -13.56 -16.75
CA GLY A 241 -30.53 -13.12 -17.98
C GLY A 241 -31.48 -11.93 -17.83
N ARG A 242 -31.50 -11.24 -16.68
CA ARG A 242 -32.40 -10.12 -16.40
C ARG A 242 -31.77 -8.78 -16.77
N PRO A 243 -32.57 -7.78 -17.20
CA PRO A 243 -32.06 -6.48 -17.60
C PRO A 243 -31.56 -5.64 -16.42
N LEU A 244 -30.53 -4.85 -16.67
CA LEU A 244 -30.06 -3.80 -15.75
C LEU A 244 -30.96 -2.56 -15.83
N ARG A 245 -31.10 -1.87 -14.70
CA ARG A 245 -31.83 -0.61 -14.55
C ARG A 245 -30.86 0.54 -14.34
N SER A 246 -31.17 1.70 -14.90
CA SER A 246 -30.41 2.94 -14.70
C SER A 246 -31.22 3.98 -13.94
N ASN A 247 -30.50 4.93 -13.33
CA ASN A 247 -31.08 6.11 -12.70
C ASN A 247 -30.19 7.30 -13.02
N LYS A 248 -30.32 7.83 -14.25
CA LYS A 248 -29.41 8.84 -14.84
C LYS A 248 -27.94 8.39 -14.84
N SER A 249 -27.71 7.09 -14.99
CA SER A 249 -26.39 6.46 -15.00
C SER A 249 -25.59 6.87 -16.23
N THR A 250 -24.34 7.28 -16.03
CA THR A 250 -23.41 7.64 -17.10
C THR A 250 -22.04 7.04 -16.81
N TRP A 251 -21.28 6.75 -17.86
CA TRP A 251 -19.87 6.40 -17.72
C TRP A 251 -19.09 7.60 -17.19
N THR A 252 -18.30 7.37 -16.15
CA THR A 252 -17.47 8.41 -15.54
C THR A 252 -16.15 7.83 -15.08
N THR A 253 -15.24 8.70 -14.65
CA THR A 253 -13.97 8.35 -14.05
C THR A 253 -13.94 8.80 -12.61
N PHE A 254 -13.34 7.97 -11.76
CA PHE A 254 -13.22 8.31 -10.36
C PHE A 254 -12.20 9.42 -10.17
N ARG A 255 -12.54 10.39 -9.33
CA ARG A 255 -11.66 11.50 -8.96
C ARG A 255 -11.27 11.38 -7.51
N THR A 256 -9.97 11.21 -7.24
CA THR A 256 -9.44 11.33 -5.88
C THR A 256 -9.21 12.80 -5.58
N VAL A 257 -9.88 13.31 -4.54
CA VAL A 257 -9.73 14.67 -4.04
C VAL A 257 -8.97 14.62 -2.72
N VAL A 258 -7.91 15.41 -2.62
CA VAL A 258 -7.18 15.68 -1.38
C VAL A 258 -7.02 17.18 -1.26
N ASN A 259 -7.21 17.73 -0.06
CA ASN A 259 -6.99 19.16 0.21
C ASN A 259 -5.96 19.31 1.34
N ASP A 260 -5.02 20.25 1.18
CA ASP A 260 -4.03 20.57 2.22
C ASP A 260 -4.68 21.19 3.46
N ARG A 261 -5.81 21.88 3.29
CA ARG A 261 -6.66 22.44 4.36
C ARG A 261 -8.12 22.20 4.07
N TRP A 262 -8.93 22.01 5.10
CA TRP A 262 -10.38 21.81 4.95
C TRP A 262 -11.20 23.00 5.48
N SER A 263 -10.56 23.98 6.10
CA SER A 263 -11.21 25.16 6.67
C SER A 263 -10.54 26.48 6.30
N HIS A 264 -11.36 27.53 6.22
CA HIS A 264 -10.96 28.90 5.94
C HIS A 264 -11.88 29.87 6.69
N GLY A 265 -11.39 30.53 7.74
CA GLY A 265 -12.22 31.41 8.56
C GLY A 265 -13.37 30.64 9.21
N ASN A 266 -14.61 30.94 8.82
CA ASN A 266 -15.81 30.23 9.23
C ASN A 266 -16.37 29.28 8.15
N VAL A 267 -15.57 28.94 7.13
CA VAL A 267 -15.93 28.00 6.05
C VAL A 267 -15.24 26.66 6.29
N VAL A 268 -15.96 25.56 6.13
CA VAL A 268 -15.41 24.19 6.23
C VAL A 268 -15.90 23.28 5.11
N LEU A 269 -15.01 22.46 4.56
CA LEU A 269 -15.33 21.40 3.60
C LEU A 269 -15.74 20.11 4.36
N LEU A 270 -16.73 19.40 3.85
CA LEU A 270 -17.24 18.16 4.45
C LEU A 270 -17.52 17.07 3.40
N GLY A 271 -17.17 15.82 3.70
CA GLY A 271 -17.36 14.68 2.80
C GLY A 271 -16.62 14.84 1.47
N ASP A 272 -17.26 14.47 0.36
CA ASP A 272 -16.67 14.50 -1.00
C ASP A 272 -16.17 15.88 -1.45
N ALA A 273 -16.58 16.97 -0.78
CA ALA A 273 -16.00 18.29 -1.00
C ALA A 273 -14.58 18.39 -0.43
N ALA A 274 -14.32 17.79 0.74
CA ALA A 274 -13.04 17.79 1.44
C ALA A 274 -12.09 16.69 0.97
N HIS A 275 -12.61 15.50 0.67
CA HIS A 275 -11.81 14.35 0.27
C HIS A 275 -12.69 13.28 -0.37
N THR A 276 -12.12 12.40 -1.19
CA THR A 276 -12.85 11.24 -1.74
C THR A 276 -12.04 9.95 -1.56
N ALA A 277 -12.74 8.81 -1.44
CA ALA A 277 -12.14 7.48 -1.41
C ALA A 277 -12.85 6.56 -2.40
N HIS A 278 -12.08 5.77 -3.17
CA HIS A 278 -12.63 4.88 -4.21
C HIS A 278 -13.71 3.95 -3.66
N PHE A 279 -14.81 3.79 -4.39
CA PHE A 279 -15.97 2.99 -3.97
C PHE A 279 -15.62 1.51 -3.74
N SER A 280 -14.52 1.02 -4.28
CA SER A 280 -14.03 -0.36 -4.13
C SER A 280 -13.82 -0.83 -2.67
N ILE A 281 -13.76 0.08 -1.70
CA ILE A 281 -13.67 -0.23 -0.27
C ILE A 281 -14.90 0.22 0.53
N GLY A 282 -15.99 0.62 -0.14
CA GLY A 282 -17.28 0.90 0.47
C GLY A 282 -17.31 2.04 1.51
N SER A 283 -16.44 3.06 1.38
CA SER A 283 -16.19 4.03 2.47
C SER A 283 -16.71 5.46 2.23
N GLY A 284 -17.15 5.84 1.02
CA GLY A 284 -17.51 7.24 0.72
C GLY A 284 -18.58 7.85 1.63
N THR A 285 -19.78 7.24 1.67
CA THR A 285 -20.85 7.73 2.56
C THR A 285 -20.51 7.60 4.04
N LYS A 286 -19.78 6.54 4.42
CA LYS A 286 -19.27 6.34 5.79
C LYS A 286 -18.45 7.55 6.23
N LEU A 287 -17.46 7.95 5.44
CA LEU A 287 -16.59 9.07 5.77
C LEU A 287 -17.37 10.39 5.89
N ALA A 288 -18.30 10.66 4.98
CA ALA A 288 -19.09 11.89 5.03
C ALA A 288 -19.98 12.00 6.28
N VAL A 289 -20.51 10.87 6.78
CA VAL A 289 -21.30 10.82 8.01
C VAL A 289 -20.42 10.98 9.25
N GLU A 290 -19.26 10.32 9.28
CA GLU A 290 -18.28 10.49 10.36
C GLU A 290 -17.72 11.91 10.43
N ASP A 291 -17.49 12.55 9.29
CA ASP A 291 -17.07 13.94 9.23
C ASP A 291 -18.12 14.87 9.85
N ALA A 292 -19.41 14.62 9.56
CA ALA A 292 -20.50 15.38 10.17
C ALA A 292 -20.57 15.18 11.69
N LEU A 293 -20.32 13.96 12.19
CA LEU A 293 -20.25 13.66 13.63
C LEU A 293 -19.09 14.40 14.30
N ALA A 294 -17.88 14.27 13.76
CA ALA A 294 -16.69 14.89 14.31
C ALA A 294 -16.79 16.42 14.27
N LEU A 295 -17.27 17.01 13.18
CA LEU A 295 -17.48 18.45 13.07
C LEU A 295 -18.48 18.94 14.13
N ALA A 296 -19.60 18.24 14.31
CA ALA A 296 -20.59 18.59 15.31
C ALA A 296 -20.03 18.48 16.74
N ALA A 297 -19.27 17.44 17.05
CA ALA A 297 -18.61 17.29 18.36
C ALA A 297 -17.58 18.41 18.61
N CYS A 298 -16.71 18.68 17.65
CA CYS A 298 -15.70 19.75 17.74
C CYS A 298 -16.32 21.13 17.97
N LEU A 299 -17.48 21.42 17.36
CA LEU A 299 -18.21 22.67 17.56
C LEU A 299 -18.81 22.80 18.97
N GLU A 300 -19.11 21.70 19.66
CA GLU A 300 -19.58 21.74 21.05
C GLU A 300 -18.42 21.83 22.05
N GLU A 301 -17.32 21.14 21.77
CA GLU A 301 -16.19 21.00 22.68
C GLU A 301 -15.27 22.22 22.68
N GLN A 302 -15.13 22.88 21.52
CA GLN A 302 -14.23 24.02 21.38
C GLN A 302 -14.93 25.34 21.71
N PRO A 303 -14.19 26.39 22.12
CA PRO A 303 -14.80 27.65 22.58
C PRO A 303 -15.19 28.62 21.46
N ASP A 304 -14.71 28.42 20.24
CA ASP A 304 -15.03 29.24 19.06
C ASP A 304 -14.92 28.43 17.75
N VAL A 305 -15.57 28.92 16.68
CA VAL A 305 -15.64 28.25 15.37
C VAL A 305 -14.25 27.99 14.78
N PRO A 306 -13.31 28.96 14.71
CA PRO A 306 -11.97 28.69 14.16
C PRO A 306 -11.23 27.54 14.87
N ARG A 307 -11.31 27.46 16.21
CA ARG A 307 -10.71 26.35 16.96
C ARG A 307 -11.43 25.02 16.72
N ALA A 308 -12.77 25.03 16.63
CA ALA A 308 -13.55 23.85 16.28
C ALA A 308 -13.14 23.27 14.91
N LEU A 309 -13.00 24.14 13.90
CA LEU A 309 -12.62 23.70 12.55
C LEU A 309 -11.18 23.16 12.50
N ALA A 310 -10.26 23.77 13.26
CA ALA A 310 -8.90 23.26 13.39
C ALA A 310 -8.86 21.88 14.07
N ALA A 311 -9.61 21.69 15.16
CA ALA A 311 -9.72 20.42 15.86
C ALA A 311 -10.31 19.32 14.96
N TYR A 312 -11.37 19.64 14.21
CA TYR A 312 -11.97 18.75 13.22
C TYR A 312 -10.95 18.28 12.16
N GLU A 313 -10.13 19.21 11.64
CA GLU A 313 -9.07 18.86 10.68
C GLU A 313 -8.01 17.94 11.30
N GLU A 314 -7.55 18.24 12.53
CA GLU A 314 -6.54 17.47 13.24
C GLU A 314 -7.02 16.04 13.54
N GLU A 315 -8.28 15.88 13.92
CA GLU A 315 -8.88 14.59 14.20
C GLU A 315 -9.10 13.76 12.92
N ARG A 316 -9.70 14.36 11.87
CA ARG A 316 -10.20 13.60 10.72
C ARG A 316 -9.17 13.34 9.63
N LYS A 317 -8.23 14.26 9.38
CA LYS A 317 -7.26 14.12 8.27
C LYS A 317 -6.41 12.84 8.37
N PRO A 318 -5.87 12.42 9.52
CA PRO A 318 -5.10 11.18 9.62
C PRO A 318 -5.94 9.93 9.29
N VAL A 319 -7.20 9.90 9.75
CA VAL A 319 -8.13 8.78 9.52
C VAL A 319 -8.52 8.68 8.04
N VAL A 320 -8.84 9.82 7.43
CA VAL A 320 -9.15 9.91 6.00
C VAL A 320 -7.94 9.54 5.15
N ALA A 321 -6.76 10.07 5.44
CA ALA A 321 -5.54 9.73 4.71
C ALA A 321 -5.24 8.22 4.75
N SER A 322 -5.47 7.58 5.89
CA SER A 322 -5.37 6.11 6.02
C SER A 322 -6.36 5.37 5.11
N THR A 323 -7.61 5.83 5.07
CA THR A 323 -8.66 5.24 4.24
C THR A 323 -8.40 5.47 2.75
N GLN A 324 -7.94 6.66 2.35
CA GLN A 324 -7.56 6.97 0.97
C GLN A 324 -6.39 6.11 0.49
N ARG A 325 -5.38 5.84 1.34
CA ARG A 325 -4.29 4.91 0.99
C ARG A 325 -4.80 3.50 0.69
N ALA A 326 -5.72 2.98 1.51
CA ALA A 326 -6.33 1.67 1.28
C ALA A 326 -7.21 1.64 0.02
N ALA A 327 -7.97 2.73 -0.21
CA ALA A 327 -8.81 2.88 -1.40
C ALA A 327 -7.98 2.94 -2.68
N ARG A 328 -6.86 3.66 -2.66
CA ARG A 328 -5.90 3.74 -3.76
C ARG A 328 -5.27 2.40 -4.06
N ALA A 329 -4.79 1.66 -3.04
CA ALA A 329 -4.26 0.32 -3.26
C ALA A 329 -5.28 -0.64 -3.92
N SER A 330 -6.56 -0.53 -3.54
CA SER A 330 -7.65 -1.30 -4.14
C SER A 330 -7.96 -0.85 -5.57
N LEU A 331 -8.00 0.47 -5.82
CA LEU A 331 -8.19 1.06 -7.14
C LEU A 331 -7.09 0.62 -8.11
N GLU A 332 -5.82 0.78 -7.72
CA GLU A 332 -4.66 0.43 -8.54
C GLU A 332 -4.64 -1.07 -8.87
N TRP A 333 -5.07 -1.92 -7.93
CA TRP A 333 -5.21 -3.36 -8.20
C TRP A 333 -6.23 -3.63 -9.31
N PHE A 334 -7.38 -2.95 -9.29
CA PHE A 334 -8.41 -3.09 -10.31
C PHE A 334 -7.99 -2.51 -11.67
N GLU A 335 -7.33 -1.36 -11.69
CA GLU A 335 -6.76 -0.80 -12.93
C GLU A 335 -5.72 -1.72 -13.59
N ASN A 336 -5.09 -2.58 -12.78
CA ASN A 336 -4.06 -3.50 -13.21
C ASN A 336 -4.49 -4.97 -13.09
N LEU A 337 -5.80 -5.23 -13.02
CA LEU A 337 -6.39 -6.55 -12.83
C LEU A 337 -5.82 -7.59 -13.80
N ARG A 338 -5.54 -7.18 -15.05
CA ARG A 338 -4.96 -8.04 -16.10
C ARG A 338 -3.69 -8.77 -15.63
N ARG A 339 -2.89 -8.18 -14.74
CA ARG A 339 -1.65 -8.79 -14.21
C ARG A 339 -1.89 -10.08 -13.42
N HIS A 340 -3.10 -10.23 -12.87
CA HIS A 340 -3.41 -11.31 -11.92
C HIS A 340 -4.30 -12.40 -12.53
N LEU A 341 -4.75 -12.27 -13.79
CA LEU A 341 -5.72 -13.20 -14.39
C LEU A 341 -5.20 -14.63 -14.58
N ASP A 342 -3.89 -14.82 -14.57
CA ASP A 342 -3.28 -16.15 -14.70
C ASP A 342 -2.89 -16.76 -13.34
N GLN A 343 -3.24 -16.09 -12.22
CA GLN A 343 -3.11 -16.68 -10.90
C GLN A 343 -4.07 -17.89 -10.76
N PRO A 344 -3.70 -18.91 -9.97
CA PRO A 344 -4.62 -19.98 -9.59
C PRO A 344 -5.92 -19.38 -9.01
N PRO A 345 -7.12 -19.91 -9.36
CA PRO A 345 -8.40 -19.26 -9.05
C PRO A 345 -8.60 -18.83 -7.59
N ARG A 346 -8.16 -19.66 -6.63
CA ARG A 346 -8.30 -19.33 -5.21
C ARG A 346 -7.25 -18.35 -4.72
N GLN A 347 -6.03 -18.40 -5.27
CA GLN A 347 -5.01 -17.38 -5.01
C GLN A 347 -5.46 -16.03 -5.56
N PHE A 348 -6.08 -16.00 -6.75
CA PHE A 348 -6.70 -14.80 -7.32
C PHE A 348 -7.78 -14.24 -6.37
N ALA A 349 -8.69 -15.09 -5.89
CA ALA A 349 -9.73 -14.68 -4.95
C ALA A 349 -9.13 -14.12 -3.64
N PHE A 350 -8.10 -14.77 -3.08
CA PHE A 350 -7.41 -14.27 -1.89
C PHE A 350 -6.70 -12.92 -2.15
N ASN A 351 -6.03 -12.77 -3.30
CA ASN A 351 -5.37 -11.53 -3.69
C ASN A 351 -6.39 -10.39 -3.83
N LEU A 352 -7.53 -10.65 -4.49
CA LEU A 352 -8.64 -9.71 -4.60
C LEU A 352 -9.14 -9.30 -3.22
N LEU A 353 -9.40 -10.24 -2.31
CA LEU A 353 -9.91 -9.93 -0.96
C LEU A 353 -8.91 -9.10 -0.14
N THR A 354 -7.61 -9.30 -0.33
CA THR A 354 -6.52 -8.62 0.41
C THR A 354 -5.93 -7.39 -0.30
N ARG A 355 -6.47 -6.98 -1.47
CA ARG A 355 -5.96 -5.85 -2.30
C ARG A 355 -5.82 -4.52 -1.54
N SER A 356 -6.79 -4.21 -0.67
CA SER A 356 -6.80 -2.97 0.11
C SER A 356 -5.80 -2.98 1.28
N ARG A 357 -5.21 -4.15 1.57
CA ARG A 357 -4.35 -4.43 2.74
C ARG A 357 -5.06 -4.30 4.09
N ARG A 358 -6.32 -3.85 4.15
CA ARG A 358 -7.10 -3.81 5.40
C ARG A 358 -7.59 -5.20 5.81
N VAL A 359 -7.84 -6.02 4.81
CA VAL A 359 -8.11 -7.45 4.97
C VAL A 359 -6.80 -8.18 4.72
N THR A 360 -6.43 -9.01 5.66
CA THR A 360 -5.16 -9.74 5.72
C THR A 360 -5.43 -11.23 5.90
N HIS A 361 -4.37 -12.03 5.89
CA HIS A 361 -4.44 -13.46 6.14
C HIS A 361 -5.10 -13.80 7.48
N ASP A 362 -4.66 -13.20 8.58
CA ASP A 362 -5.21 -13.46 9.91
C ASP A 362 -6.66 -12.94 10.03
N ASN A 363 -6.92 -11.74 9.49
CA ASN A 363 -8.27 -11.20 9.46
C ASN A 363 -9.24 -12.08 8.65
N LEU A 364 -8.80 -12.63 7.51
CA LEU A 364 -9.61 -13.58 6.73
C LEU A 364 -9.76 -14.92 7.45
N ARG A 365 -8.74 -15.42 8.13
CA ARG A 365 -8.83 -16.65 8.92
C ARG A 365 -9.88 -16.54 10.03
N LEU A 366 -9.96 -15.37 10.68
CA LEU A 366 -10.97 -15.10 11.71
C LEU A 366 -12.40 -15.05 11.14
N ARG A 367 -12.56 -14.62 9.88
CA ARG A 367 -13.84 -14.51 9.19
C ARG A 367 -14.28 -15.83 8.56
N ASP A 368 -13.38 -16.45 7.79
CA ASP A 368 -13.58 -17.70 7.08
C ASP A 368 -12.29 -18.55 7.08
N ALA A 369 -12.15 -19.34 8.15
CA ALA A 369 -11.05 -20.29 8.28
C ALA A 369 -11.04 -21.33 7.14
N ARG A 370 -12.21 -21.77 6.65
CA ARG A 370 -12.29 -22.79 5.60
C ARG A 370 -11.76 -22.28 4.28
N PHE A 371 -12.13 -21.05 3.90
CA PHE A 371 -11.59 -20.39 2.71
C PHE A 371 -10.07 -20.22 2.84
N THR A 372 -9.61 -19.69 3.96
CA THR A 372 -8.18 -19.43 4.19
C THR A 372 -7.34 -20.71 4.17
N GLU A 373 -7.79 -21.78 4.83
CA GLU A 373 -7.13 -23.09 4.81
C GLU A 373 -7.12 -23.73 3.41
N ALA A 374 -8.15 -23.45 2.60
CA ALA A 374 -8.18 -23.89 1.22
C ALA A 374 -7.15 -23.15 0.35
N VAL A 375 -6.98 -21.84 0.56
CA VAL A 375 -5.94 -21.04 -0.11
C VAL A 375 -4.55 -21.58 0.26
N GLU A 376 -4.30 -21.82 1.53
CA GLU A 376 -3.02 -22.35 2.02
C GLU A 376 -2.69 -23.72 1.45
N ARG A 377 -3.67 -24.62 1.41
CA ARG A 377 -3.47 -25.96 0.85
C ARG A 377 -3.18 -25.91 -0.64
N GLU A 378 -3.86 -25.07 -1.41
CA GLU A 378 -3.61 -24.90 -2.85
C GLU A 378 -2.27 -24.19 -3.14
N PHE A 379 -1.85 -23.28 -2.25
CA PHE A 379 -0.50 -22.70 -2.30
C PHE A 379 0.60 -23.75 -2.02
N GLY A 380 0.26 -24.84 -1.32
CA GLY A 380 1.20 -25.90 -0.95
C GLY A 380 1.78 -25.74 0.46
N CYS A 381 1.11 -25.01 1.35
CA CYS A 381 1.47 -25.00 2.77
C CYS A 381 1.26 -26.41 3.36
N PRO A 382 2.27 -26.98 4.05
CA PRO A 382 2.04 -28.18 4.85
C PRO A 382 0.96 -27.93 5.93
N PRO A 383 0.21 -28.96 6.37
CA PRO A 383 -0.81 -28.80 7.39
C PRO A 383 -0.29 -28.09 8.64
N GLY A 384 -1.00 -27.05 9.10
CA GLY A 384 -0.63 -26.25 10.28
C GLY A 384 0.61 -25.37 10.11
N THR A 385 1.15 -25.24 8.88
CA THR A 385 2.30 -24.37 8.62
C THR A 385 1.85 -23.02 8.05
N PRO A 386 2.09 -21.91 8.77
CA PRO A 386 1.83 -20.59 8.22
C PRO A 386 2.62 -20.33 6.93
N PRO A 387 2.07 -19.58 5.97
CA PRO A 387 2.70 -19.33 4.66
C PRO A 387 4.14 -18.82 4.76
N MET A 388 4.42 -17.93 5.72
CA MET A 388 5.76 -17.40 5.94
C MET A 388 6.80 -18.47 6.30
N PHE A 389 6.39 -19.62 6.85
CA PHE A 389 7.27 -20.74 7.24
C PHE A 389 7.36 -21.84 6.18
N THR A 390 6.82 -21.60 4.98
CA THR A 390 7.06 -22.51 3.84
C THR A 390 8.49 -22.32 3.32
N PRO A 391 9.18 -23.40 2.95
CA PRO A 391 10.53 -23.29 2.40
C PRO A 391 10.52 -22.63 1.02
N PHE A 392 11.65 -22.05 0.65
CA PHE A 392 11.87 -21.48 -0.69
C PHE A 392 13.23 -21.87 -1.24
N ARG A 393 13.28 -22.33 -2.48
CA ARG A 393 14.52 -22.81 -3.11
C ARG A 393 14.97 -21.84 -4.20
N LEU A 394 16.22 -21.40 -4.11
CA LEU A 394 16.94 -20.67 -5.14
C LEU A 394 18.20 -21.47 -5.47
N ARG A 395 18.30 -21.98 -6.71
CA ARG A 395 19.40 -22.88 -7.12
C ARG A 395 19.62 -24.04 -6.14
N GLY A 396 20.82 -24.15 -5.58
CA GLY A 396 21.19 -25.13 -4.56
C GLY A 396 20.79 -24.74 -3.14
N LEU A 397 20.45 -23.47 -2.88
CA LEU A 397 20.07 -22.98 -1.56
C LEU A 397 18.58 -23.20 -1.30
N THR A 398 18.25 -23.85 -0.18
CA THR A 398 16.88 -23.93 0.33
C THR A 398 16.76 -23.13 1.62
N LEU A 399 16.03 -22.03 1.58
CA LEU A 399 15.67 -21.26 2.75
C LEU A 399 14.56 -21.99 3.49
N ARG A 400 14.70 -22.15 4.81
CA ARG A 400 13.70 -22.85 5.65
C ARG A 400 12.36 -22.11 5.76
N ASN A 401 12.34 -20.81 5.51
CA ASN A 401 11.16 -19.96 5.56
C ASN A 401 11.32 -18.73 4.64
N ARG A 402 10.25 -17.95 4.47
CA ARG A 402 10.14 -16.82 3.54
C ARG A 402 10.65 -15.49 4.11
N VAL A 403 11.25 -15.49 5.31
CA VAL A 403 11.65 -14.27 6.01
C VAL A 403 13.12 -13.97 5.76
N VAL A 404 13.39 -12.75 5.30
CA VAL A 404 14.73 -12.21 5.09
C VAL A 404 14.97 -11.06 6.06
N VAL A 405 16.11 -11.05 6.74
CA VAL A 405 16.62 -9.85 7.40
C VAL A 405 17.28 -8.99 6.33
N SER A 406 16.73 -7.80 6.10
CA SER A 406 17.20 -6.90 5.03
C SER A 406 18.61 -6.37 5.33
N PRO A 407 19.42 -6.07 4.29
CA PRO A 407 20.67 -5.34 4.45
C PRO A 407 20.47 -4.02 5.20
N MET A 408 21.23 -3.79 6.27
CA MET A 408 21.17 -2.59 7.11
C MET A 408 22.58 -2.15 7.50
N ASP A 409 23.04 -1.01 6.99
CA ASP A 409 24.35 -0.45 7.34
C ASP A 409 24.43 -0.13 8.83
N MET A 410 25.40 -0.74 9.51
CA MET A 410 25.61 -0.58 10.95
C MET A 410 26.68 0.44 11.29
N TYR A 411 27.46 0.86 10.28
CA TYR A 411 28.48 1.90 10.39
C TYR A 411 29.46 1.68 11.57
N SER A 412 29.80 0.41 11.83
CA SER A 412 30.54 -0.04 13.02
C SER A 412 31.86 -0.74 12.70
N ALA A 413 32.30 -0.71 11.44
CA ALA A 413 33.58 -1.26 11.02
C ALA A 413 34.72 -0.27 11.28
N VAL A 414 35.94 -0.80 11.35
CA VAL A 414 37.17 0.00 11.37
C VAL A 414 38.02 -0.42 10.18
N ASP A 415 38.39 0.52 9.32
CA ASP A 415 39.11 0.26 8.07
C ASP A 415 38.46 -0.83 7.19
N GLY A 416 37.12 -0.83 7.18
CA GLY A 416 36.32 -1.84 6.48
C GLY A 416 36.31 -3.23 7.13
N VAL A 417 37.02 -3.47 8.23
CA VAL A 417 37.06 -4.76 8.92
C VAL A 417 35.85 -4.89 9.84
N PRO A 418 34.95 -5.88 9.65
CA PRO A 418 33.86 -6.12 10.58
C PRO A 418 34.39 -6.63 11.93
N GLY A 419 33.97 -5.98 13.02
CA GLY A 419 34.29 -6.37 14.40
C GLY A 419 33.20 -7.18 15.11
N ASP A 420 33.35 -7.31 16.43
CA ASP A 420 32.44 -8.07 17.31
C ASP A 420 31.00 -7.55 17.30
N PHE A 421 30.80 -6.25 17.02
CA PHE A 421 29.47 -5.70 16.82
C PHE A 421 28.71 -6.45 15.71
N HIS A 422 29.34 -6.68 14.55
CA HIS A 422 28.72 -7.37 13.42
C HIS A 422 28.50 -8.85 13.74
N LEU A 423 29.45 -9.49 14.45
CA LEU A 423 29.27 -10.87 14.90
C LEU A 423 28.03 -11.03 15.78
N VAL A 424 27.88 -10.17 16.81
CA VAL A 424 26.73 -10.22 17.72
C VAL A 424 25.45 -9.80 17.00
N HIS A 425 25.51 -8.74 16.19
CA HIS A 425 24.37 -8.24 15.42
C HIS A 425 23.81 -9.31 14.50
N LEU A 426 24.62 -9.84 13.58
CA LEU A 426 24.20 -10.85 12.60
C LEU A 426 23.92 -12.20 13.28
N GLY A 427 24.74 -12.59 14.25
CA GLY A 427 24.57 -13.82 15.01
C GLY A 427 23.23 -13.87 15.76
N ALA A 428 22.81 -12.77 16.40
CA ALA A 428 21.53 -12.69 17.09
C ALA A 428 20.34 -12.86 16.13
N ARG A 429 20.39 -12.26 14.94
CA ARG A 429 19.34 -12.40 13.91
C ARG A 429 19.34 -13.80 13.29
N ALA A 430 20.51 -14.40 13.10
CA ALA A 430 20.62 -15.77 12.61
C ALA A 430 20.01 -16.77 13.60
N LEU A 431 20.29 -16.60 14.90
CA LEU A 431 19.64 -17.34 15.99
C LEU A 431 18.14 -17.01 16.11
N GLY A 432 17.72 -15.85 15.58
CA GLY A 432 16.36 -15.32 15.59
C GLY A 432 15.39 -15.95 14.59
N GLY A 433 15.81 -16.95 13.82
CA GLY A 433 14.88 -17.83 13.10
C GLY A 433 14.60 -17.46 11.64
N ALA A 434 15.11 -16.34 11.13
CA ALA A 434 14.95 -15.96 9.73
C ALA A 434 15.53 -17.02 8.77
N GLY A 435 14.99 -17.12 7.55
CA GLY A 435 15.48 -18.03 6.52
C GLY A 435 16.80 -17.57 5.92
N LEU A 436 16.93 -16.25 5.76
CA LEU A 436 18.13 -15.58 5.26
C LEU A 436 18.44 -14.34 6.09
N VAL A 437 19.69 -14.18 6.49
CA VAL A 437 20.21 -12.95 7.09
C VAL A 437 21.17 -12.29 6.10
N MET A 438 20.84 -11.11 5.63
CA MET A 438 21.76 -10.32 4.81
C MET A 438 22.69 -9.49 5.69
N THR A 439 23.95 -9.36 5.28
CA THR A 439 24.85 -8.33 5.82
C THR A 439 24.37 -6.93 5.45
N GLU A 440 25.01 -5.92 6.01
CA GLU A 440 25.01 -4.56 5.44
C GLU A 440 25.60 -4.51 4.01
N MET A 441 25.62 -3.32 3.39
CA MET A 441 26.35 -3.13 2.15
C MET A 441 27.85 -3.26 2.41
N VAL A 442 28.46 -4.32 1.88
CA VAL A 442 29.89 -4.59 1.98
C VAL A 442 30.60 -3.98 0.78
N CYS A 443 31.48 -3.02 1.06
CA CYS A 443 32.10 -2.19 0.04
C CYS A 443 33.22 -2.94 -0.70
N VAL A 444 33.24 -2.84 -2.02
CA VAL A 444 34.22 -3.55 -2.88
C VAL A 444 35.58 -2.86 -2.98
N SER A 445 35.71 -1.66 -2.43
CA SER A 445 36.94 -0.87 -2.38
C SER A 445 36.93 0.08 -1.19
N GLU A 446 38.10 0.66 -0.88
CA GLU A 446 38.24 1.62 0.21
C GLU A 446 37.44 2.91 -0.07
N GLU A 447 37.52 3.42 -1.29
CA GLU A 447 36.81 4.62 -1.74
C GLU A 447 35.34 4.35 -2.06
N GLY A 448 34.96 3.07 -2.17
CA GLY A 448 33.58 2.63 -2.35
C GLY A 448 32.73 2.66 -1.08
N ARG A 449 33.31 3.06 0.07
CA ARG A 449 32.60 3.21 1.33
C ARG A 449 31.64 4.39 1.34
N ILE A 450 30.54 4.27 2.08
CA ILE A 450 29.62 5.39 2.35
C ILE A 450 30.28 6.28 3.41
N THR A 451 30.61 5.68 4.54
CA THR A 451 31.21 6.35 5.71
C THR A 451 32.47 5.60 6.15
N PRO A 452 33.30 6.18 7.04
CA PRO A 452 34.43 5.47 7.63
C PRO A 452 34.05 4.17 8.35
N GLY A 453 32.81 4.08 8.85
CA GLY A 453 32.27 2.92 9.56
C GLY A 453 31.73 1.80 8.69
N CYS A 454 31.73 1.93 7.35
CA CYS A 454 31.24 0.88 6.45
C CYS A 454 32.19 -0.31 6.40
N THR A 455 31.62 -1.52 6.35
CA THR A 455 32.39 -2.74 6.08
C THR A 455 32.89 -2.83 4.64
N GLY A 456 33.94 -3.63 4.43
CA GLY A 456 34.56 -3.87 3.13
C GLY A 456 34.91 -5.32 2.88
N LEU A 457 35.20 -5.65 1.63
CA LEU A 457 35.69 -6.97 1.19
C LEU A 457 36.72 -6.86 0.06
N TYR A 458 37.65 -5.91 0.20
CA TYR A 458 38.74 -5.65 -0.73
C TYR A 458 40.11 -6.16 -0.25
N THR A 459 40.23 -6.59 1.02
CA THR A 459 41.46 -7.17 1.58
C THR A 459 41.26 -8.60 2.11
N GLY A 460 42.36 -9.33 2.30
CA GLY A 460 42.33 -10.65 2.94
C GLY A 460 41.87 -10.59 4.40
N ARG A 461 42.34 -9.59 5.17
CA ARG A 461 41.95 -9.39 6.58
C ARG A 461 40.44 -9.22 6.74
N GLN A 462 39.80 -8.50 5.83
CA GLN A 462 38.34 -8.35 5.82
C GLN A 462 37.65 -9.69 5.52
N ALA A 463 38.15 -10.46 4.55
CA ALA A 463 37.61 -11.78 4.24
C ALA A 463 37.71 -12.76 5.42
N ASP A 464 38.83 -12.76 6.15
CA ASP A 464 39.01 -13.60 7.35
C ASP A 464 38.03 -13.20 8.47
N ALA A 465 37.80 -11.89 8.65
CA ALA A 465 36.85 -11.38 9.63
C ALA A 465 35.40 -11.75 9.28
N TRP A 466 35.03 -11.67 8.00
CA TRP A 466 33.73 -12.15 7.53
C TRP A 466 33.57 -13.65 7.68
N LYS A 467 34.63 -14.43 7.40
CA LYS A 467 34.63 -15.89 7.58
C LYS A 467 34.31 -16.28 9.03
N ARG A 468 34.83 -15.54 10.02
CA ARG A 468 34.49 -15.77 11.44
C ARG A 468 32.97 -15.64 11.69
N ILE A 469 32.31 -14.70 11.02
CA ILE A 469 30.88 -14.43 11.20
C ILE A 469 30.03 -15.50 10.48
N THR A 470 30.37 -15.84 9.24
CA THR A 470 29.67 -16.90 8.49
C THR A 470 29.83 -18.26 9.18
N ASP A 471 31.05 -18.61 9.63
CA ASP A 471 31.31 -19.83 10.40
C ASP A 471 30.46 -19.88 11.69
N PHE A 472 30.32 -18.74 12.39
CA PHE A 472 29.45 -18.65 13.56
C PHE A 472 28.00 -18.93 13.19
N VAL A 473 27.47 -18.30 12.14
CA VAL A 473 26.08 -18.50 11.70
C VAL A 473 25.84 -19.96 11.33
N HIS A 474 26.70 -20.55 10.51
CA HIS A 474 26.56 -21.94 10.08
C HIS A 474 26.68 -22.94 11.23
N THR A 475 27.53 -22.65 12.22
CA THR A 475 27.73 -23.55 13.36
C THR A 475 26.66 -23.39 14.45
N GLN A 476 26.28 -22.15 14.78
CA GLN A 476 25.44 -21.84 15.93
C GLN A 476 23.95 -21.70 15.57
N ALA A 477 23.63 -21.39 14.31
CA ALA A 477 22.27 -21.22 13.82
C ALA A 477 22.01 -22.10 12.57
N PRO A 478 22.15 -23.44 12.68
CA PRO A 478 21.95 -24.33 11.54
C PRO A 478 20.56 -24.13 10.92
N GLY A 479 20.52 -24.08 9.58
CA GLY A 479 19.31 -23.81 8.81
C GLY A 479 19.01 -22.32 8.56
N THR A 480 19.81 -21.40 9.09
CA THR A 480 19.81 -19.99 8.67
C THR A 480 20.87 -19.77 7.60
N ALA A 481 20.50 -19.23 6.45
CA ALA A 481 21.46 -18.79 5.43
C ALA A 481 22.01 -17.40 5.77
N ILE A 482 23.24 -17.11 5.37
CA ILE A 482 23.84 -15.77 5.43
C ILE A 482 24.24 -15.30 4.04
N GLY A 483 23.74 -14.13 3.64
CA GLY A 483 24.03 -13.51 2.35
C GLY A 483 24.86 -12.24 2.49
N VAL A 484 25.65 -11.93 1.47
CA VAL A 484 26.42 -10.68 1.39
C VAL A 484 25.81 -9.75 0.35
N GLN A 485 25.64 -8.47 0.68
CA GLN A 485 25.30 -7.45 -0.30
C GLN A 485 26.58 -6.71 -0.72
N LEU A 486 27.00 -6.80 -1.98
CA LEU A 486 28.18 -6.08 -2.48
C LEU A 486 27.76 -4.77 -3.15
N GLY A 487 28.45 -3.68 -2.79
CA GLY A 487 28.16 -2.36 -3.32
C GLY A 487 29.35 -1.41 -3.34
N HIS A 488 29.10 -0.24 -3.93
CA HIS A 488 30.03 0.87 -4.01
C HIS A 488 29.23 2.18 -3.92
N SER A 489 29.51 3.02 -2.95
CA SER A 489 28.74 4.24 -2.61
C SER A 489 28.66 5.25 -3.76
N GLY A 490 29.69 5.31 -4.60
CA GLY A 490 29.73 6.18 -5.77
C GLY A 490 29.70 7.64 -5.33
N ARG A 491 28.71 8.42 -5.80
CA ARG A 491 28.56 9.84 -5.42
C ARG A 491 28.02 10.09 -4.02
N LYS A 492 27.59 9.04 -3.30
CA LYS A 492 27.05 9.14 -1.93
C LYS A 492 28.07 8.73 -0.87
N GLY A 493 29.34 8.56 -1.26
CA GLY A 493 30.43 8.20 -0.36
C GLY A 493 31.02 9.38 0.39
N SER A 494 31.99 9.07 1.26
CA SER A 494 32.74 10.06 2.03
C SER A 494 31.85 10.97 2.90
N THR A 495 30.86 10.37 3.57
CA THR A 495 29.92 11.05 4.46
C THR A 495 30.14 10.68 5.93
N LYS A 496 29.58 11.49 6.83
CA LYS A 496 29.57 11.23 8.28
C LYS A 496 28.75 9.98 8.61
N LEU A 497 28.97 9.45 9.81
CA LEU A 497 28.09 8.41 10.36
C LEU A 497 26.65 8.95 10.46
N MET A 498 25.66 8.07 10.27
CA MET A 498 24.26 8.50 10.14
C MET A 498 23.74 9.34 11.32
N TRP A 499 24.25 9.10 12.54
CA TRP A 499 23.86 9.81 13.77
C TRP A 499 24.65 11.11 14.01
N GLU A 500 25.68 11.38 13.20
CA GLU A 500 26.49 12.60 13.24
C GLU A 500 26.08 13.61 12.14
N GLY A 501 25.39 13.14 11.11
CA GLY A 501 24.89 13.93 9.99
C GLY A 501 24.63 13.06 8.77
N MET A 502 23.41 12.58 8.60
CA MET A 502 23.04 11.69 7.49
C MET A 502 23.23 12.37 6.13
N ASP A 503 23.97 11.70 5.24
CA ASP A 503 24.35 12.19 3.91
C ASP A 503 25.11 13.52 3.93
N GLU A 504 25.68 13.94 5.07
CA GLU A 504 26.54 15.11 5.14
C GLU A 504 28.00 14.71 4.87
N PRO A 505 28.78 15.51 4.12
CA PRO A 505 30.19 15.20 3.87
C PRO A 505 31.00 15.18 5.17
N LEU A 506 32.10 14.42 5.17
CA LEU A 506 33.04 14.45 6.28
C LEU A 506 33.65 15.87 6.42
N PRO A 507 33.95 16.33 7.64
CA PRO A 507 34.63 17.61 7.83
C PRO A 507 36.07 17.57 7.29
N ASP A 508 36.79 16.47 7.51
CA ASP A 508 38.17 16.23 7.10
C ASP A 508 38.36 14.77 6.67
N GLY A 509 39.46 14.46 5.96
CA GLY A 509 39.79 13.08 5.57
C GLY A 509 38.91 12.49 4.46
N ASN A 510 38.24 13.35 3.68
CA ASN A 510 37.45 12.90 2.53
C ASN A 510 38.32 12.18 1.50
N TRP A 511 37.79 11.12 0.90
CA TRP A 511 38.39 10.45 -0.25
C TRP A 511 37.72 10.90 -1.57
N PRO A 512 38.36 10.69 -2.73
CA PRO A 512 37.78 11.04 -4.02
C PRO A 512 36.57 10.17 -4.37
N LEU A 513 35.45 10.80 -4.74
CA LEU A 513 34.26 10.09 -5.22
C LEU A 513 34.28 9.87 -6.73
N VAL A 514 33.59 8.81 -7.17
CA VAL A 514 33.41 8.46 -8.58
C VAL A 514 31.94 8.17 -8.91
N ALA A 515 31.52 8.47 -10.13
CA ALA A 515 30.15 8.24 -10.60
C ALA A 515 30.04 8.14 -12.12
N ALA A 516 28.83 7.89 -12.62
CA ALA A 516 28.51 7.95 -14.04
C ALA A 516 28.72 9.36 -14.61
N SER A 517 28.40 10.41 -13.84
CA SER A 517 28.52 11.83 -14.22
C SER A 517 28.92 12.69 -13.02
N PRO A 518 29.50 13.89 -13.22
CA PRO A 518 30.01 14.73 -12.14
C PRO A 518 28.88 15.53 -11.48
N LEU A 519 27.91 14.82 -10.89
CA LEU A 519 26.73 15.39 -10.24
C LEU A 519 26.76 15.02 -8.75
N PRO A 520 26.86 16.00 -7.82
CA PRO A 520 26.82 15.72 -6.39
C PRO A 520 25.43 15.21 -5.96
N TYR A 521 25.34 14.55 -4.80
CA TYR A 521 24.07 14.05 -4.26
C TYR A 521 23.23 15.16 -3.64
N LYS A 522 23.82 15.99 -2.77
CA LYS A 522 23.27 17.25 -2.27
C LYS A 522 24.12 18.44 -2.75
N PRO A 523 23.63 19.69 -2.69
CA PRO A 523 24.40 20.88 -3.07
C PRO A 523 25.74 21.03 -2.34
N ASP A 524 25.84 20.54 -1.11
CA ASP A 524 27.02 20.60 -0.24
C ASP A 524 27.88 19.32 -0.29
N SER A 525 27.47 18.28 -1.02
CA SER A 525 28.26 17.06 -1.20
C SER A 525 29.48 17.27 -2.10
N GLN A 526 30.51 16.42 -1.95
CA GLN A 526 31.64 16.41 -2.89
C GLN A 526 31.15 16.09 -4.32
N THR A 527 31.66 16.83 -5.30
CA THR A 527 31.39 16.52 -6.71
C THR A 527 32.20 15.30 -7.14
N PRO A 528 31.57 14.20 -7.59
CA PRO A 528 32.28 13.00 -7.99
C PRO A 528 33.00 13.20 -9.33
N ARG A 529 34.07 12.45 -9.55
CA ARG A 529 34.70 12.34 -10.88
C ARG A 529 33.90 11.39 -11.76
N GLN A 530 33.66 11.79 -13.01
CA GLN A 530 33.12 10.88 -14.03
C GLN A 530 34.10 9.74 -14.32
N LEU A 531 33.64 8.49 -14.23
CA LEU A 531 34.45 7.31 -14.53
C LEU A 531 34.88 7.27 -16.01
N SER A 532 36.18 7.04 -16.24
CA SER A 532 36.73 6.69 -17.55
C SER A 532 36.57 5.19 -17.85
N ARG A 533 36.78 4.77 -19.11
CA ARG A 533 36.70 3.35 -19.51
C ARG A 533 37.65 2.44 -18.73
N ALA A 534 38.87 2.90 -18.44
CA ALA A 534 39.83 2.16 -17.63
C ALA A 534 39.28 1.94 -16.21
N GLN A 535 38.77 3.00 -15.59
CA GLN A 535 38.21 2.90 -14.25
C GLN A 535 36.93 2.05 -14.18
N LEU A 536 36.12 2.00 -15.24
CA LEU A 536 35.00 1.05 -15.31
C LEU A 536 35.52 -0.40 -15.23
N THR A 537 36.65 -0.68 -15.87
CA THR A 537 37.30 -1.99 -15.76
C THR A 537 37.82 -2.24 -14.35
N ASP A 538 38.50 -1.27 -13.73
CA ASP A 538 39.00 -1.39 -12.35
C ASP A 538 37.87 -1.67 -11.35
N ILE A 539 36.75 -0.94 -11.43
CA ILE A 539 35.59 -1.16 -10.56
C ILE A 539 35.01 -2.57 -10.78
N ARG A 540 34.88 -3.02 -12.04
CA ARG A 540 34.40 -4.37 -12.34
C ARG A 540 35.29 -5.44 -11.70
N GLU A 541 36.61 -5.28 -11.79
CA GLU A 541 37.57 -6.19 -11.15
C GLU A 541 37.48 -6.16 -9.62
N GLN A 542 37.21 -4.99 -9.01
CA GLN A 542 36.97 -4.87 -7.57
C GLN A 542 35.73 -5.67 -7.14
N PHE A 543 34.62 -5.57 -7.88
CA PHE A 543 33.43 -6.39 -7.64
C PHE A 543 33.71 -7.89 -7.78
N SER A 544 34.39 -8.32 -8.85
CA SER A 544 34.77 -9.73 -9.03
C SER A 544 35.68 -10.22 -7.89
N ALA A 545 36.68 -9.44 -7.50
CA ALA A 545 37.59 -9.81 -6.42
C ALA A 545 36.87 -9.93 -5.07
N ALA A 546 35.92 -9.01 -4.78
CA ALA A 546 35.09 -9.08 -3.59
C ALA A 546 34.15 -10.30 -3.61
N ALA A 547 33.52 -10.60 -4.75
CA ALA A 547 32.67 -11.79 -4.91
C ALA A 547 33.43 -13.10 -4.72
N TRP A 548 34.65 -13.19 -5.27
CA TRP A 548 35.52 -14.33 -5.05
C TRP A 548 35.90 -14.50 -3.57
N ARG A 549 36.21 -13.41 -2.87
CA ARG A 549 36.46 -13.42 -1.42
C ARG A 549 35.21 -13.83 -0.64
N ALA A 550 34.04 -13.35 -1.03
CA ALA A 550 32.77 -13.72 -0.40
C ALA A 550 32.51 -15.23 -0.48
N ALA A 551 32.76 -15.83 -1.65
CA ALA A 551 32.57 -17.26 -1.85
C ALA A 551 33.47 -18.07 -0.90
N ARG A 552 34.74 -17.65 -0.75
CA ARG A 552 35.72 -18.25 0.16
C ARG A 552 35.44 -17.98 1.63
N ALA A 553 34.82 -16.84 1.94
CA ALA A 553 34.35 -16.51 3.28
C ALA A 553 33.09 -17.31 3.66
N GLY A 554 32.50 -18.09 2.75
CA GLY A 554 31.41 -19.01 3.07
C GLY A 554 30.01 -18.41 2.99
N PHE A 555 29.81 -17.25 2.36
CA PHE A 555 28.45 -16.75 2.14
C PHE A 555 27.61 -17.69 1.27
N ASP A 556 26.32 -17.81 1.58
CA ASP A 556 25.39 -18.72 0.88
C ASP A 556 24.72 -18.06 -0.34
N LEU A 557 24.62 -16.73 -0.30
CA LEU A 557 23.97 -15.89 -1.31
C LEU A 557 24.78 -14.60 -1.49
N LEU A 558 24.85 -14.11 -2.72
CA LEU A 558 25.38 -12.77 -3.03
C LEU A 558 24.26 -11.92 -3.61
N GLU A 559 24.12 -10.69 -3.12
CA GLU A 559 23.25 -9.67 -3.70
C GLU A 559 24.09 -8.53 -4.27
N LEU A 560 23.87 -8.21 -5.55
CA LEU A 560 24.50 -7.03 -6.17
C LEU A 560 23.66 -5.78 -5.90
N HIS A 561 24.28 -4.76 -5.31
CA HIS A 561 23.57 -3.53 -4.95
C HIS A 561 23.47 -2.54 -6.14
N CYS A 562 22.32 -2.58 -6.83
CA CYS A 562 21.96 -1.70 -7.94
C CYS A 562 20.84 -0.69 -7.57
N ALA A 563 20.77 -0.28 -6.30
CA ALA A 563 19.69 0.56 -5.76
C ALA A 563 20.22 1.75 -4.95
N HIS A 564 19.31 2.56 -4.43
CA HIS A 564 19.54 3.64 -3.47
C HIS A 564 20.54 4.74 -3.89
N GLY A 565 20.71 4.97 -5.19
CA GLY A 565 21.56 6.04 -5.71
C GLY A 565 23.06 5.82 -5.56
N TYR A 566 23.47 4.62 -5.09
CA TYR A 566 24.87 4.20 -5.11
C TYR A 566 25.37 3.97 -6.53
N LEU A 567 26.63 3.55 -6.71
CA LEU A 567 27.30 3.60 -8.00
C LEU A 567 26.49 2.96 -9.15
N LEU A 568 26.07 1.70 -9.02
CA LEU A 568 25.35 1.00 -10.08
C LEU A 568 23.94 1.56 -10.29
N SER A 569 23.24 1.93 -9.22
CA SER A 569 21.96 2.65 -9.30
C SER A 569 22.09 3.99 -10.03
N GLY A 570 23.20 4.70 -9.80
CA GLY A 570 23.53 5.96 -10.47
C GLY A 570 23.84 5.81 -11.96
N PHE A 571 24.18 4.61 -12.45
CA PHE A 571 24.21 4.33 -13.89
C PHE A 571 22.81 4.08 -14.44
N LEU A 572 21.95 3.40 -13.67
CA LEU A 572 20.59 3.10 -14.06
C LEU A 572 19.71 4.34 -14.13
N SER A 573 19.85 5.34 -13.28
CA SER A 573 18.94 6.50 -13.30
C SER A 573 19.31 7.55 -14.36
N PRO A 574 18.36 8.02 -15.18
CA PRO A 574 18.59 9.13 -16.12
C PRO A 574 18.85 10.48 -15.43
N LEU A 575 18.50 10.62 -14.15
CA LEU A 575 18.75 11.87 -13.39
C LEU A 575 20.23 12.02 -13.05
N THR A 576 20.93 10.90 -12.88
CA THR A 576 22.29 10.85 -12.36
C THR A 576 23.31 10.40 -13.41
N ASN A 577 22.87 9.71 -14.46
CA ASN A 577 23.68 9.34 -15.61
C ASN A 577 23.43 10.27 -16.81
N ARG A 578 24.30 11.25 -16.98
CA ARG A 578 24.30 12.21 -18.10
C ARG A 578 25.39 11.91 -19.14
N ARG A 579 25.91 10.68 -19.15
CA ARG A 579 26.92 10.27 -20.14
C ARG A 579 26.33 10.25 -21.55
N THR A 580 27.17 10.58 -22.52
CA THR A 580 26.83 10.55 -23.95
C THR A 580 27.52 9.39 -24.70
N ASP A 581 28.31 8.58 -23.99
CA ASP A 581 29.00 7.42 -24.56
C ASP A 581 28.12 6.14 -24.52
N ALA A 582 28.75 4.97 -24.58
CA ALA A 582 28.05 3.68 -24.59
C ALA A 582 27.36 3.34 -23.25
N TYR A 583 27.56 4.14 -22.21
CA TYR A 583 27.10 3.89 -20.85
C TYR A 583 26.03 4.88 -20.35
N GLY A 584 25.45 5.73 -21.21
CA GLY A 584 24.38 6.66 -20.83
C GLY A 584 23.40 6.99 -21.96
N GLY A 585 22.33 7.71 -21.62
CA GLY A 585 21.20 7.99 -22.53
C GLY A 585 20.09 6.94 -22.41
N SER A 586 19.93 6.09 -23.43
CA SER A 586 18.88 5.06 -23.44
C SER A 586 19.01 4.07 -22.29
N LEU A 587 17.90 3.42 -21.91
CA LEU A 587 17.89 2.40 -20.86
C LEU A 587 18.91 1.28 -21.14
N GLU A 588 19.01 0.81 -22.37
CA GLU A 588 20.01 -0.19 -22.81
C GLU A 588 21.45 0.24 -22.49
N LYS A 589 21.81 1.50 -22.78
CA LYS A 589 23.15 2.03 -22.51
C LYS A 589 23.38 2.22 -21.02
N ARG A 590 22.37 2.69 -20.28
CA ARG A 590 22.41 2.83 -18.81
C ARG A 590 22.58 1.48 -18.10
N LEU A 591 21.97 0.42 -18.61
CA LEU A 591 22.08 -0.96 -18.11
C LEU A 591 23.46 -1.58 -18.35
N ARG A 592 24.19 -1.13 -19.37
CA ARG A 592 25.43 -1.77 -19.82
C ARG A 592 26.46 -1.99 -18.71
N PHE A 593 26.78 -0.95 -17.94
CA PHE A 593 27.80 -1.09 -16.89
C PHE A 593 27.33 -1.96 -15.71
N PRO A 594 26.12 -1.77 -15.14
CA PRO A 594 25.57 -2.70 -14.15
C PRO A 594 25.54 -4.17 -14.60
N LEU A 595 25.20 -4.45 -15.87
CA LEU A 595 25.21 -5.81 -16.41
C LEU A 595 26.64 -6.35 -16.61
N GLU A 596 27.60 -5.54 -17.09
CA GLU A 596 29.01 -5.94 -17.17
C GLU A 596 29.58 -6.29 -15.79
N VAL A 597 29.19 -5.57 -14.74
CA VAL A 597 29.57 -5.89 -13.35
C VAL A 597 28.90 -7.18 -12.88
N PHE A 598 27.60 -7.35 -13.16
CA PHE A 598 26.86 -8.56 -12.83
C PHE A 598 27.49 -9.80 -13.47
N ASP A 599 27.81 -9.75 -14.76
CA ASP A 599 28.43 -10.87 -15.49
C ASP A 599 29.80 -11.22 -14.92
N ALA A 600 30.60 -10.22 -14.55
CA ALA A 600 31.92 -10.43 -13.96
C ALA A 600 31.85 -11.01 -12.54
N VAL A 601 30.81 -10.68 -11.77
CA VAL A 601 30.52 -11.31 -10.48
C VAL A 601 30.02 -12.74 -10.67
N ARG A 602 29.06 -12.95 -11.59
CA ARG A 602 28.50 -14.27 -11.90
C ARG A 602 29.57 -15.25 -12.36
N GLY A 603 30.58 -14.80 -13.11
CA GLY A 603 31.68 -15.62 -13.61
C GLY A 603 32.67 -16.13 -12.53
N VAL A 604 32.64 -15.56 -11.31
CA VAL A 604 33.50 -16.01 -10.19
C VAL A 604 32.72 -16.54 -9.00
N TRP A 605 31.41 -16.22 -8.91
CA TRP A 605 30.51 -16.76 -7.89
C TRP A 605 30.14 -18.21 -8.23
N PRO A 606 30.10 -19.16 -7.27
CA PRO A 606 29.75 -20.56 -7.56
C PRO A 606 28.36 -20.74 -8.18
N ASP A 607 28.24 -21.52 -9.24
CA ASP A 607 27.01 -21.65 -10.06
C ASP A 607 25.82 -22.20 -9.28
N GLU A 608 26.06 -23.01 -8.25
CA GLU A 608 25.04 -23.57 -7.38
C GLU A 608 24.49 -22.57 -6.36
N LYS A 609 25.20 -21.46 -6.11
CA LYS A 609 24.81 -20.43 -5.14
C LYS A 609 24.00 -19.31 -5.81
N PRO A 610 22.93 -18.83 -5.16
CA PRO A 610 22.13 -17.74 -5.70
C PRO A 610 22.91 -16.43 -5.84
N LEU A 611 22.60 -15.70 -6.91
CA LEU A 611 23.02 -14.33 -7.15
C LEU A 611 21.76 -13.47 -7.38
N THR A 612 21.45 -12.57 -6.45
CA THR A 612 20.30 -11.66 -6.52
C THR A 612 20.75 -10.24 -6.86
N VAL A 613 19.80 -9.38 -7.23
CA VAL A 613 20.06 -7.96 -7.51
C VAL A 613 19.06 -7.11 -6.76
N ARG A 614 19.54 -6.11 -6.03
CA ARG A 614 18.67 -5.09 -5.44
C ARG A 614 18.54 -3.89 -6.35
N ILE A 615 17.33 -3.47 -6.69
CA ILE A 615 17.06 -2.29 -7.55
C ILE A 615 16.17 -1.26 -6.85
N SER A 616 16.25 0.00 -7.29
CA SER A 616 15.25 1.03 -6.99
C SER A 616 14.23 1.05 -8.13
N ALA A 617 12.98 0.68 -7.86
CA ALA A 617 11.93 0.59 -8.87
C ALA A 617 11.30 1.93 -9.29
N THR A 618 11.63 3.00 -8.59
CA THR A 618 11.31 4.38 -8.95
C THR A 618 12.28 5.32 -8.26
N ASP A 619 12.59 6.44 -8.90
CA ASP A 619 13.44 7.50 -8.31
C ASP A 619 12.62 8.50 -7.46
N TRP A 620 11.28 8.41 -7.48
CA TRP A 620 10.36 9.37 -6.83
C TRP A 620 10.62 10.84 -7.20
N ALA A 621 11.12 11.06 -8.41
CA ALA A 621 11.44 12.37 -8.97
C ALA A 621 11.09 12.41 -10.46
N GLU A 622 10.65 13.57 -10.94
CA GLU A 622 10.27 13.77 -12.35
C GLU A 622 11.44 13.50 -13.28
N GLY A 623 11.19 12.76 -14.36
CA GLY A 623 12.20 12.38 -15.34
C GLY A 623 13.19 11.30 -14.87
N GLY A 624 12.96 10.71 -13.69
CA GLY A 624 13.71 9.56 -13.17
C GLY A 624 13.22 8.21 -13.67
N THR A 625 13.81 7.15 -13.13
CA THR A 625 13.41 5.76 -13.36
C THR A 625 11.94 5.57 -12.97
N THR A 626 11.15 4.94 -13.84
CA THR A 626 9.73 4.61 -13.58
C THR A 626 9.55 3.13 -13.21
N ALA A 627 8.33 2.78 -12.80
CA ALA A 627 7.96 1.39 -12.53
C ALA A 627 8.03 0.50 -13.79
N GLU A 628 7.75 1.06 -14.97
CA GLU A 628 7.93 0.40 -16.27
C GLU A 628 9.41 0.11 -16.54
N ASP A 629 10.29 1.12 -16.35
CA ASP A 629 11.73 0.93 -16.51
C ASP A 629 12.24 -0.16 -15.56
N ALA A 630 11.72 -0.21 -14.32
CA ALA A 630 12.11 -1.21 -13.33
C ALA A 630 11.81 -2.65 -13.77
N VAL A 631 10.71 -2.88 -14.50
CA VAL A 631 10.38 -4.19 -15.08
C VAL A 631 11.39 -4.58 -16.15
N GLU A 632 11.76 -3.65 -17.03
CA GLU A 632 12.77 -3.90 -18.06
C GLU A 632 14.18 -4.11 -17.47
N ILE A 633 14.53 -3.35 -16.42
CA ILE A 633 15.77 -3.56 -15.65
C ILE A 633 15.80 -4.95 -15.02
N ALA A 634 14.71 -5.35 -14.36
CA ALA A 634 14.59 -6.68 -13.74
C ALA A 634 14.69 -7.80 -14.79
N ARG A 635 14.01 -7.66 -15.93
CA ARG A 635 14.07 -8.60 -17.06
C ARG A 635 15.50 -8.72 -17.61
N ALA A 636 16.22 -7.61 -17.73
CA ALA A 636 17.61 -7.61 -18.19
C ALA A 636 18.53 -8.38 -17.23
N PHE A 637 18.45 -8.12 -15.92
CA PHE A 637 19.26 -8.86 -14.94
C PHE A 637 18.90 -10.35 -14.89
N ALA A 638 17.62 -10.70 -14.99
CA ALA A 638 17.19 -12.09 -15.03
C ALA A 638 17.69 -12.81 -16.29
N ALA A 639 17.69 -12.15 -17.46
CA ALA A 639 18.26 -12.70 -18.68
C ALA A 639 19.77 -12.97 -18.57
N HIS A 640 20.48 -12.22 -17.73
CA HIS A 640 21.90 -12.43 -17.41
C HIS A 640 22.13 -13.47 -16.29
N GLY A 641 21.06 -13.99 -15.68
CA GLY A 641 21.12 -15.08 -14.69
C GLY A 641 20.93 -14.66 -13.24
N ALA A 642 20.32 -13.50 -12.97
CA ALA A 642 19.86 -13.15 -11.62
C ALA A 642 18.75 -14.10 -11.16
N ASP A 643 18.88 -14.63 -9.95
CA ASP A 643 17.98 -15.64 -9.41
C ASP A 643 16.74 -15.04 -8.72
N ALA A 644 16.85 -13.79 -8.25
CA ALA A 644 15.74 -13.00 -7.72
C ALA A 644 16.08 -11.50 -7.75
N ILE A 645 15.06 -10.66 -7.67
CA ILE A 645 15.18 -9.21 -7.57
C ILE A 645 14.68 -8.72 -6.20
N ASP A 646 15.54 -8.04 -5.42
CA ASP A 646 15.12 -7.28 -4.22
C ASP A 646 14.64 -5.89 -4.64
N VAL A 647 13.36 -5.62 -4.41
CA VAL A 647 12.67 -4.47 -5.00
C VAL A 647 12.47 -3.38 -3.97
N SER A 648 13.37 -2.40 -3.96
CA SER A 648 13.25 -1.17 -3.17
C SER A 648 12.86 0.04 -4.05
N THR A 649 12.91 1.25 -3.49
CA THR A 649 12.63 2.49 -4.23
C THR A 649 13.47 3.65 -3.69
N GLY A 650 13.68 4.65 -4.53
CA GLY A 650 14.23 5.95 -4.15
C GLY A 650 15.71 5.95 -3.76
N GLN A 651 16.05 6.99 -3.00
CA GLN A 651 17.36 7.45 -2.54
C GLN A 651 18.36 7.78 -3.65
N VAL A 652 17.86 7.98 -4.88
CA VAL A 652 18.68 8.27 -6.06
C VAL A 652 19.06 9.75 -6.13
N VAL A 653 18.11 10.63 -5.83
CA VAL A 653 18.28 12.10 -5.72
C VAL A 653 17.77 12.57 -4.36
N ALA A 654 18.28 13.68 -3.85
CA ALA A 654 17.97 14.15 -2.49
C ALA A 654 16.58 14.82 -2.39
N GLU A 655 16.09 15.38 -3.49
CA GLU A 655 14.81 16.07 -3.63
C GLU A 655 13.61 15.15 -3.91
N GLU A 656 13.81 13.84 -3.85
CA GLU A 656 12.78 12.84 -4.07
C GLU A 656 11.57 12.99 -3.12
N ARG A 657 10.40 12.53 -3.55
CA ARG A 657 9.16 12.60 -2.74
C ARG A 657 8.46 11.24 -2.63
N PRO A 658 8.97 10.31 -1.80
CA PRO A 658 8.37 9.00 -1.65
C PRO A 658 7.00 9.04 -0.97
N GLU A 659 6.06 8.25 -1.49
CA GLU A 659 4.75 8.09 -0.87
C GLU A 659 4.78 6.98 0.20
N PHE A 660 5.20 7.32 1.41
CA PHE A 660 5.31 6.37 2.51
C PHE A 660 3.95 5.80 2.96
N GLY A 661 3.98 4.55 3.42
CA GLY A 661 2.84 3.84 3.99
C GLY A 661 3.18 2.38 4.28
N ARG A 662 2.22 1.64 4.84
CA ARG A 662 2.37 0.19 5.06
C ARG A 662 2.56 -0.54 3.73
N SER A 663 3.64 -1.30 3.60
CA SER A 663 3.96 -2.09 2.41
C SER A 663 4.03 -1.25 1.12
N TYR A 664 4.50 0.00 1.20
CA TYR A 664 4.41 0.96 0.09
C TYR A 664 5.26 0.58 -1.13
N GLN A 665 6.31 -0.24 -0.97
CA GLN A 665 7.14 -0.71 -2.08
C GLN A 665 6.64 -2.01 -2.71
N THR A 666 5.76 -2.76 -2.02
CA THR A 666 5.23 -4.03 -2.50
C THR A 666 4.56 -3.98 -3.88
N PRO A 667 3.80 -2.92 -4.27
CA PRO A 667 3.25 -2.85 -5.63
C PRO A 667 4.29 -2.94 -6.74
N PHE A 668 5.51 -2.43 -6.52
CA PHE A 668 6.59 -2.55 -7.50
C PHE A 668 7.12 -3.99 -7.57
N ALA A 669 7.25 -4.67 -6.42
CA ALA A 669 7.64 -6.08 -6.37
C ALA A 669 6.61 -6.96 -7.08
N ASP A 670 5.33 -6.75 -6.77
CA ASP A 670 4.20 -7.44 -7.36
C ASP A 670 4.17 -7.27 -8.89
N ARG A 671 4.39 -6.05 -9.37
CA ARG A 671 4.50 -5.75 -10.80
C ARG A 671 5.66 -6.49 -11.47
N ILE A 672 6.87 -6.38 -10.91
CA ILE A 672 8.07 -7.04 -11.48
C ILE A 672 7.87 -8.55 -11.53
N ARG A 673 7.32 -9.14 -10.47
CA ARG A 673 7.06 -10.58 -10.40
C ARG A 673 6.18 -11.06 -11.55
N HIS A 674 5.08 -10.36 -11.82
CA HIS A 674 4.12 -10.76 -12.84
C HIS A 674 4.54 -10.36 -14.27
N GLU A 675 5.19 -9.21 -14.47
CA GLU A 675 5.55 -8.69 -15.80
C GLU A 675 6.95 -9.14 -16.29
N ALA A 676 7.88 -9.44 -15.38
CA ALA A 676 9.20 -9.99 -15.72
C ALA A 676 9.28 -11.52 -15.52
N GLY A 677 8.38 -12.11 -14.73
CA GLY A 677 8.34 -13.57 -14.50
C GLY A 677 9.51 -14.08 -13.65
N VAL A 678 9.99 -13.27 -12.71
CA VAL A 678 11.18 -13.53 -11.89
C VAL A 678 10.81 -13.57 -10.42
N PRO A 679 11.48 -14.39 -9.58
CA PRO A 679 11.30 -14.31 -8.15
C PRO A 679 11.64 -12.93 -7.60
N VAL A 680 10.84 -12.44 -6.66
CA VAL A 680 11.07 -11.13 -6.02
C VAL A 680 11.15 -11.23 -4.51
N ILE A 681 11.94 -10.32 -3.94
CA ILE A 681 12.01 -10.03 -2.51
C ILE A 681 11.35 -8.67 -2.31
N ALA A 682 10.28 -8.62 -1.51
CA ALA A 682 9.58 -7.37 -1.21
C ALA A 682 10.13 -6.74 0.07
N VAL A 683 10.35 -5.43 0.02
CA VAL A 683 10.67 -4.55 1.16
C VAL A 683 9.59 -3.46 1.33
N GLY A 684 9.87 -2.44 2.13
CA GLY A 684 9.05 -1.22 2.20
C GLY A 684 8.01 -1.23 3.32
N ALA A 685 8.48 -1.17 4.57
CA ALA A 685 7.64 -1.09 5.78
C ALA A 685 6.70 -2.30 6.00
N ILE A 686 7.14 -3.49 5.63
CA ILE A 686 6.58 -4.76 6.10
C ILE A 686 6.94 -4.91 7.58
N SER A 687 5.95 -5.06 8.44
CA SER A 687 6.13 -4.89 9.89
C SER A 687 5.52 -5.99 10.75
N SER A 688 4.56 -6.76 10.24
CA SER A 688 3.93 -7.88 10.96
C SER A 688 4.09 -9.22 10.24
N TRP A 689 3.96 -10.32 10.98
CA TRP A 689 3.94 -11.66 10.39
C TRP A 689 2.73 -11.86 9.47
N ASP A 690 1.63 -11.18 9.77
CA ASP A 690 0.41 -11.18 8.98
C ASP A 690 0.60 -10.45 7.64
N ASP A 691 1.44 -9.39 7.60
CA ASP A 691 1.90 -8.81 6.32
C ASP A 691 2.59 -9.88 5.48
N VAL A 692 3.52 -10.62 6.07
CA VAL A 692 4.30 -11.65 5.36
C VAL A 692 3.38 -12.74 4.81
N ASN A 693 2.51 -13.31 5.64
CA ASN A 693 1.57 -14.34 5.21
C ASN A 693 0.66 -13.85 4.09
N SER A 694 0.13 -12.64 4.22
CA SER A 694 -0.76 -12.02 3.23
C SER A 694 -0.07 -11.83 1.89
N LEU A 695 1.16 -11.30 1.89
CA LEU A 695 1.91 -11.01 0.67
C LEU A 695 2.32 -12.28 -0.08
N ILE A 696 2.75 -13.31 0.66
CA ILE A 696 3.14 -14.60 0.10
C ILE A 696 1.92 -15.32 -0.51
N LEU A 697 0.82 -15.45 0.24
CA LEU A 697 -0.38 -16.14 -0.25
C LEU A 697 -1.04 -15.41 -1.42
N ALA A 698 -1.05 -14.08 -1.41
CA ALA A 698 -1.59 -13.29 -2.52
C ALA A 698 -0.73 -13.36 -3.80
N GLY A 699 0.44 -14.01 -3.75
CA GLY A 699 1.34 -14.14 -4.90
C GLY A 699 2.03 -12.84 -5.29
N ARG A 700 2.15 -11.88 -4.37
CA ARG A 700 2.77 -10.56 -4.61
C ARG A 700 4.29 -10.57 -4.46
N THR A 701 4.81 -11.56 -3.76
CA THR A 701 6.25 -11.73 -3.52
C THR A 701 6.57 -13.18 -3.19
N ASP A 702 7.83 -13.57 -3.35
CA ASP A 702 8.31 -14.91 -3.00
C ASP A 702 9.04 -14.94 -1.65
N LEU A 703 9.62 -13.79 -1.27
CA LEU A 703 10.29 -13.55 0.01
C LEU A 703 9.92 -12.15 0.55
N CYS A 704 9.96 -11.97 1.86
CA CYS A 704 9.75 -10.68 2.51
C CYS A 704 11.00 -10.29 3.30
N ALA A 705 11.56 -9.13 2.99
CA ALA A 705 12.70 -8.57 3.70
C ALA A 705 12.25 -7.48 4.70
N LEU A 706 12.60 -7.70 5.98
CA LEU A 706 12.25 -6.81 7.09
C LEU A 706 13.53 -6.25 7.71
N ALA A 707 13.60 -4.92 7.79
CA ALA A 707 14.73 -4.18 8.37
C ALA A 707 14.48 -3.82 9.85
N ARG A 708 13.84 -2.66 10.09
CA ARG A 708 13.56 -2.11 11.42
C ARG A 708 12.89 -3.07 12.41
N PRO A 709 11.95 -3.95 12.03
CA PRO A 709 11.43 -4.98 12.94
C PRO A 709 12.53 -5.84 13.58
N HIS A 710 13.56 -6.22 12.81
CA HIS A 710 14.71 -6.97 13.32
C HIS A 710 15.74 -6.11 14.08
N LEU A 711 15.71 -4.78 13.96
CA LEU A 711 16.47 -3.89 14.84
C LEU A 711 15.80 -3.79 16.21
N TYR A 712 14.47 -3.68 16.23
CA TYR A 712 13.66 -3.65 17.44
C TYR A 712 13.69 -5.00 18.17
N ASP A 713 13.60 -6.10 17.42
CA ASP A 713 13.55 -7.45 17.96
C ASP A 713 14.40 -8.41 17.10
N PRO A 714 15.62 -8.79 17.53
CA PRO A 714 16.46 -9.71 16.76
C PRO A 714 15.84 -11.11 16.62
N HIS A 715 14.89 -11.49 17.48
CA HIS A 715 14.20 -12.78 17.48
C HIS A 715 12.79 -12.69 16.91
N TRP A 716 12.49 -11.63 16.15
CA TRP A 716 11.16 -11.35 15.59
C TRP A 716 10.54 -12.56 14.88
N THR A 717 11.31 -13.34 14.13
CA THR A 717 10.78 -14.52 13.41
C THR A 717 10.40 -15.65 14.36
N LEU A 718 11.16 -15.86 15.45
CA LEU A 718 10.79 -16.81 16.51
C LEU A 718 9.53 -16.36 17.26
N HIS A 719 9.42 -15.06 17.57
CA HIS A 719 8.23 -14.52 18.23
C HIS A 719 7.00 -14.57 17.32
N ALA A 720 7.14 -14.29 16.03
CA ALA A 720 6.10 -14.49 15.02
C ALA A 720 5.60 -15.95 14.97
N ALA A 721 6.50 -16.92 15.10
CA ALA A 721 6.11 -18.33 15.20
C ALA A 721 5.32 -18.60 16.49
N ALA A 722 5.78 -18.10 17.63
CA ALA A 722 5.10 -18.27 18.92
C ALA A 722 3.72 -17.60 18.95
N GLU A 723 3.57 -16.43 18.34
CA GLU A 723 2.29 -15.71 18.21
C GLU A 723 1.28 -16.48 17.35
N GLN A 724 1.76 -17.17 16.32
CA GLN A 724 0.94 -18.04 15.46
C GLN A 724 0.80 -19.47 16.02
N GLY A 725 1.40 -19.78 17.17
CA GLY A 725 1.40 -21.12 17.76
C GLY A 725 2.13 -22.17 16.92
N TYR A 726 3.09 -21.77 16.08
CA TYR A 726 3.82 -22.65 15.16
C TYR A 726 5.16 -23.12 15.77
N ASP A 727 5.40 -24.43 15.73
CA ASP A 727 6.63 -25.10 16.19
C ASP A 727 7.18 -26.12 15.16
N GLY A 728 6.73 -26.02 13.90
CA GLY A 728 7.12 -26.92 12.82
C GLY A 728 8.52 -26.64 12.23
N PRO A 729 8.94 -27.42 11.21
CA PRO A 729 10.33 -27.45 10.72
C PRO A 729 10.81 -26.15 10.06
N GLY A 730 9.91 -25.24 9.66
CA GLY A 730 10.28 -23.93 9.11
C GLY A 730 10.88 -22.97 10.14
N ILE A 731 10.84 -23.34 11.43
CA ILE A 731 11.43 -22.59 12.53
C ILE A 731 12.09 -23.54 13.53
N THR A 732 13.23 -23.16 14.10
CA THR A 732 13.87 -23.95 15.15
C THR A 732 14.44 -23.01 16.21
N TRP A 733 13.91 -23.12 17.42
CA TRP A 733 14.45 -22.43 18.58
C TRP A 733 15.81 -23.03 18.95
N PRO A 734 16.86 -22.20 19.10
CA PRO A 734 18.12 -22.66 19.68
C PRO A 734 17.87 -23.41 20.99
N ALA A 735 18.58 -24.52 21.22
CA ALA A 735 18.30 -25.38 22.39
C ALA A 735 18.29 -24.61 23.73
N PRO A 736 19.21 -23.66 23.99
CA PRO A 736 19.16 -22.83 25.20
C PRO A 736 17.94 -21.89 25.30
N TYR A 737 17.29 -21.55 24.18
CA TYR A 737 16.17 -20.60 24.15
C TYR A 737 14.79 -21.28 24.22
N ARG A 738 14.73 -22.62 24.16
CA ARG A 738 13.46 -23.37 24.13
C ARG A 738 12.53 -23.05 25.30
N ALA A 739 13.05 -22.72 26.48
CA ALA A 739 12.22 -22.33 27.62
C ALA A 739 11.42 -21.03 27.36
N GLY A 740 11.87 -20.19 26.43
CA GLY A 740 11.21 -18.98 25.97
C GLY A 740 10.34 -19.16 24.72
N SER A 741 10.12 -20.39 24.23
CA SER A 741 9.43 -20.64 22.96
C SER A 741 7.91 -20.39 22.95
N ARG A 742 7.38 -19.81 24.03
CA ARG A 742 5.97 -19.53 24.23
C ARG A 742 5.80 -18.06 24.60
N ARG A 743 4.67 -17.48 24.20
CA ARG A 743 4.33 -16.10 24.57
C ARG A 743 4.41 -15.93 26.09
N PRO A 744 5.17 -14.94 26.60
CA PRO A 744 5.21 -14.65 28.03
C PRO A 744 3.81 -14.39 28.58
N GLN A 745 3.51 -14.93 29.76
CA GLN A 745 2.25 -14.62 30.45
C GLN A 745 2.34 -13.20 31.01
N THR A 746 1.81 -12.23 30.27
CA THR A 746 1.57 -10.87 30.78
C THR A 746 0.21 -10.83 31.49
N GLY A 747 -0.07 -9.78 32.26
CA GLY A 747 -1.38 -9.60 32.92
C GLY A 747 -2.56 -9.77 31.94
N ARG A 748 -3.71 -10.26 32.42
CA ARG A 748 -4.89 -10.60 31.61
C ARG A 748 -5.30 -9.44 30.68
N THR A 749 -5.00 -9.57 29.39
CA THR A 749 -5.51 -8.69 28.32
C THR A 749 -6.64 -9.33 27.52
N ASP A 750 -6.83 -10.64 27.63
CA ASP A 750 -7.85 -11.35 26.87
C ASP A 750 -9.17 -11.35 27.64
N ALA A 751 -10.24 -10.88 26.99
CA ALA A 751 -11.61 -11.10 27.45
C ALA A 751 -11.83 -12.62 27.68
N PRO A 752 -12.55 -13.04 28.73
CA PRO A 752 -12.79 -14.45 29.00
C PRO A 752 -13.42 -15.10 27.77
N LYS A 753 -12.73 -16.10 27.18
CA LYS A 753 -13.26 -16.90 26.07
C LYS A 753 -14.66 -17.41 26.45
N PRO A 754 -15.69 -17.25 25.59
CA PRO A 754 -17.03 -17.77 25.87
C PRO A 754 -16.93 -19.27 26.15
N ARG A 755 -17.27 -19.69 27.37
CA ARG A 755 -17.23 -21.10 27.79
C ARG A 755 -18.52 -21.86 27.50
N LEU A 756 -19.53 -21.18 26.94
CA LEU A 756 -20.86 -21.71 26.69
C LEU A 756 -21.30 -21.34 25.28
N THR A 757 -21.35 -22.34 24.39
CA THR A 757 -22.20 -22.32 23.21
C THR A 757 -23.60 -22.75 23.66
N LEU A 758 -24.50 -21.79 23.85
CA LEU A 758 -25.92 -22.11 23.97
C LEU A 758 -26.39 -22.47 22.56
N GLY A 759 -26.69 -23.76 22.33
CA GLY A 759 -27.20 -24.24 21.05
C GLY A 759 -28.50 -23.52 20.70
N GLY A 760 -28.51 -22.90 19.51
CA GLY A 760 -29.72 -22.44 18.83
C GLY A 760 -30.18 -23.49 17.84
#